data_AF-A0AA38ZLC8-F1
#
_entry.id   AF-A0AA38ZLC8-F1
#
_cell.length_a   1.000
_cell.length_b   1.000
_cell.length_c   1.000
_cell.angle_alpha   90.00
_cell.angle_beta   90.00
_cell.angle_gamma   90.00
#
_symmetry.space_group_name_H-M   'P 1'
#
loop_
_entity.id
_entity.type
_entity.pdbx_description
1 polymer ?
#
loop_
_entity_poly.entity_id
_entity_poly.type
_entity_poly.pdbx_seq_one_letter_code
_entity_poly.pdbx_strand_id
1 'polypeptide(L)'
;MRRQNPYPPEIIQSSISSQLSSPESNWIEAVHIPYSLEKNVESLTLNVSSTGYYLDAIARKLSLADTSKILVSRTVGKASSEMRLYFSAPEWYLVDLLSDLNVEEVTSEEGSFNARASYFSGHAIYGNAILASIGYTWRSMDLFHEDVSLQSYYRLLISKIPSGVYKLSREAILTAELPMAFTTRTNWKGSFPRDLLCSFCRQHRLSEPVFSMLSTPLKQSSEVSGSCKRLKVAESSAEETEYRNGAGVAPHGNESVGSGDTFMCEIKIFSKLQDLIIEYSPKDSYRKHGDALQNSSLRVLLCLNTYFKELDMPLEKLASAADIHIYPDKFAKTFTSCPSIHNLHQRNETQRERLLDSNSINQPYIMPGHGLYSFKIEGPDSGSSPSNGSLACINYVAFLVAEGEHMKERVESNDEFEFEIGVGAVIPHLEAVVTQMSVGQSACFNVDLPPQELILAAAGDPVKTISLLSSKVCFLEYSIALLRVTEPLEDRMEQALFSPPLSKQRVGFALQHIKDSSAATLIDFGCGSGSLLDSLLDFPTSLEKIVGVDISKKSLSRAAKILHSKLSRNSDAGEPSVGIKSAILYEGSITFFDPRLYGFDIGTCLEVIEHMEEDQACLFGDVVLSYFCPKVLIVSTPNYEYNVILQRSNPSNQEEDPDETSQSQACRFRNHDHKFEWTRKQFNHWASNLARKHNYSVEFSGVGGSADVEPGFASHMAVFRRGIPLETDNHPIPEDLIRQYEVVWEWDRSNR
;
A
#
# COMPACT_ATOMS: atom_id res chain seq x y z
N MET A 1 31.52 -25.85 -34.21
CA MET A 1 32.78 -25.31 -34.77
C MET A 1 33.96 -26.05 -34.15
N ARG A 2 34.96 -26.45 -34.95
CA ARG A 2 36.19 -27.07 -34.45
C ARG A 2 37.38 -26.32 -35.03
N ARG A 3 38.42 -26.10 -34.23
CA ARG A 3 39.66 -25.47 -34.70
C ARG A 3 40.31 -26.35 -35.78
N GLN A 4 40.67 -25.78 -36.92
CA GLN A 4 41.31 -26.52 -38.02
C GLN A 4 42.69 -27.07 -37.65
N ASN A 5 43.46 -26.32 -36.87
CA ASN A 5 44.77 -26.72 -36.37
C ASN A 5 44.72 -26.99 -34.86
N PRO A 6 45.37 -28.05 -34.32
CA PRO A 6 45.39 -28.32 -32.89
C PRO A 6 46.10 -27.20 -32.11
N TYR A 7 45.80 -27.09 -30.81
CA TYR A 7 46.56 -26.19 -29.93
C TYR A 7 48.00 -26.69 -29.80
N PRO A 8 49.00 -25.78 -29.75
CA PRO A 8 50.38 -26.13 -29.42
C PRO A 8 50.46 -26.92 -28.09
N PRO A 9 51.30 -27.96 -27.99
CA PRO A 9 51.39 -28.83 -26.81
C PRO A 9 51.70 -28.05 -25.52
N GLU A 10 52.48 -26.97 -25.61
CA GLU A 10 52.89 -26.14 -24.48
C GLU A 10 51.69 -25.40 -23.84
N ILE A 11 50.69 -25.04 -24.66
CA ILE A 11 49.46 -24.37 -24.20
C ILE A 11 48.50 -25.37 -23.53
N ILE A 12 48.47 -26.60 -24.01
CA ILE A 12 47.63 -27.66 -23.44
C ILE A 12 48.19 -28.07 -22.07
N GLN A 13 49.51 -28.26 -21.96
CA GLN A 13 50.16 -28.66 -20.71
C GLN A 13 50.05 -27.62 -19.58
N SER A 14 50.16 -26.32 -19.91
CA SER A 14 49.95 -25.25 -18.92
C SER A 14 48.49 -25.22 -18.41
N SER A 15 47.51 -25.52 -19.27
CA SER A 15 46.08 -25.54 -18.92
C SER A 15 45.65 -26.78 -18.12
N ILE A 16 46.33 -27.92 -18.29
CA ILE A 16 46.06 -29.15 -17.52
C ILE A 16 46.61 -29.06 -16.10
N SER A 17 47.72 -28.32 -15.90
CA SER A 17 48.35 -28.16 -14.58
C SER A 17 47.47 -27.44 -13.55
N SER A 18 46.43 -26.73 -13.98
CA SER A 18 45.43 -26.07 -13.13
C SER A 18 44.16 -26.88 -12.88
N GLN A 19 43.98 -28.07 -13.48
CA GLN A 19 42.74 -28.88 -13.48
C GLN A 19 42.77 -30.13 -12.57
N LEU A 20 43.55 -30.12 -11.49
CA LEU A 20 43.59 -31.24 -10.54
C LEU A 20 42.42 -31.18 -9.54
N SER A 21 41.21 -31.46 -10.02
CA SER A 21 40.05 -31.80 -9.18
C SER A 21 39.47 -33.16 -9.61
N SER A 22 39.00 -33.94 -8.65
CA SER A 22 38.42 -35.28 -8.84
C SER A 22 37.32 -35.29 -9.93
N PRO A 23 37.12 -36.41 -10.64
CA PRO A 23 35.97 -36.57 -11.52
C PRO A 23 34.69 -36.67 -10.71
N GLU A 24 34.13 -35.53 -10.33
CA GLU A 24 32.84 -35.44 -9.66
C GLU A 24 31.74 -35.28 -10.72
N SER A 25 30.73 -36.14 -10.63
CA SER A 25 29.49 -36.02 -11.39
C SER A 25 28.54 -35.14 -10.60
N ASN A 26 28.19 -33.97 -11.16
CA ASN A 26 27.20 -33.09 -10.58
C ASN A 26 25.81 -33.49 -11.08
N TRP A 27 24.90 -33.72 -10.13
CA TRP A 27 23.49 -33.97 -10.39
C TRP A 27 22.74 -32.66 -10.21
N ILE A 28 22.14 -32.16 -11.30
CA ILE A 28 21.50 -30.85 -11.34
C ILE A 28 20.03 -31.05 -11.65
N GLU A 29 19.14 -30.48 -10.83
CA GLU A 29 17.71 -30.49 -11.12
C GLU A 29 17.37 -29.47 -12.21
N ALA A 30 16.56 -29.90 -13.16
CA ALA A 30 16.04 -29.13 -14.27
C ALA A 30 14.58 -29.50 -14.53
N VAL A 31 13.91 -28.74 -15.38
CA VAL A 31 12.51 -29.00 -15.74
C VAL A 31 12.39 -29.33 -17.22
N HIS A 32 11.74 -30.45 -17.53
CA HIS A 32 11.39 -30.84 -18.89
C HIS A 32 10.02 -30.28 -19.28
N ILE A 33 9.98 -29.47 -20.33
CA ILE A 33 8.78 -28.82 -20.86
C ILE A 33 8.43 -29.46 -22.21
N PRO A 34 7.47 -30.40 -22.24
CA PRO A 34 7.06 -31.02 -23.49
C PRO A 34 6.31 -30.02 -24.38
N TYR A 35 6.39 -30.20 -25.70
CA TYR A 35 5.64 -29.37 -26.65
C TYR A 35 4.13 -29.64 -26.62
N SER A 36 3.72 -30.89 -26.33
CA SER A 36 2.31 -31.27 -26.24
C SER A 36 1.70 -30.74 -24.95
N LEU A 37 0.56 -30.06 -25.09
CA LEU A 37 -0.20 -29.54 -23.96
C LEU A 37 -0.88 -30.64 -23.12
N GLU A 38 -1.04 -31.85 -23.67
CA GLU A 38 -1.60 -33.00 -22.94
C GLU A 38 -0.59 -33.64 -21.97
N LYS A 39 0.71 -33.45 -22.22
CA LYS A 39 1.76 -33.97 -21.34
C LYS A 39 2.05 -32.99 -20.23
N ASN A 40 2.25 -33.50 -19.02
CA ASN A 40 2.62 -32.68 -17.87
C ASN A 40 4.08 -32.23 -17.97
N VAL A 41 4.38 -31.12 -17.28
CA VAL A 41 5.75 -30.65 -17.08
C VAL A 41 6.36 -31.49 -15.96
N GLU A 42 7.59 -31.97 -16.15
CA GLU A 42 8.21 -32.98 -15.29
C GLU A 42 9.58 -32.51 -14.77
N SER A 43 9.93 -32.91 -13.55
CA SER A 43 11.29 -32.72 -13.02
C SER A 43 12.25 -33.69 -13.74
N LEU A 44 13.47 -33.22 -13.97
CA LEU A 44 14.51 -33.91 -14.71
C LEU A 44 15.84 -33.70 -14.02
N THR A 45 16.60 -34.77 -13.80
CA THR A 45 17.98 -34.65 -13.31
C THR A 45 18.98 -34.75 -14.47
N LEU A 46 19.88 -33.78 -14.54
CA LEU A 46 21.01 -33.73 -15.46
C LEU A 46 22.26 -34.24 -14.74
N ASN A 47 22.91 -35.26 -15.33
CA ASN A 47 24.22 -35.73 -14.86
C ASN A 47 25.30 -35.12 -15.74
N VAL A 48 25.99 -34.13 -15.17
CA VAL A 48 27.10 -33.42 -15.80
C VAL A 48 28.43 -33.93 -15.23
N SER A 49 29.24 -34.54 -16.09
CA SER A 49 30.60 -34.96 -15.74
C SER A 49 31.55 -33.77 -15.76
N SER A 50 32.48 -33.68 -14.80
CA SER A 50 33.52 -32.63 -14.78
C SER A 50 34.42 -32.59 -16.02
N THR A 51 34.54 -33.70 -16.75
CA THR A 51 35.35 -33.81 -17.98
C THR A 51 34.56 -33.59 -19.27
N GLY A 52 33.24 -33.47 -19.19
CA GLY A 52 32.34 -33.38 -20.34
C GLY A 52 31.69 -32.01 -20.44
N TYR A 53 31.19 -31.65 -21.63
CA TYR A 53 30.50 -30.38 -21.79
C TYR A 53 29.06 -30.51 -21.27
N TYR A 54 28.59 -29.53 -20.48
CA TYR A 54 27.27 -29.63 -19.85
C TYR A 54 26.12 -29.74 -20.87
N LEU A 55 26.29 -29.18 -22.09
CA LEU A 55 25.31 -29.35 -23.16
C LEU A 55 25.18 -30.81 -23.60
N ASP A 56 26.20 -31.67 -23.42
CA ASP A 56 26.12 -33.09 -23.76
C ASP A 56 25.09 -33.80 -22.85
N ALA A 57 24.98 -33.38 -21.59
CA ALA A 57 23.96 -33.89 -20.68
C ALA A 57 22.55 -33.47 -21.12
N ILE A 58 22.40 -32.21 -21.57
CA ILE A 58 21.14 -31.66 -22.06
C ILE A 58 20.73 -32.30 -23.39
N ALA A 59 21.67 -32.49 -24.32
CA ALA A 59 21.45 -33.14 -25.62
C ALA A 59 20.91 -34.56 -25.45
N ARG A 60 21.52 -35.34 -24.55
CA ARG A 60 21.06 -36.70 -24.22
C ARG A 60 19.62 -36.72 -23.72
N LYS A 61 19.20 -35.73 -22.94
CA LYS A 61 17.82 -35.63 -22.44
C LYS A 61 16.81 -35.12 -23.47
N LEU A 62 17.26 -34.32 -24.44
CA LEU A 62 16.46 -33.91 -25.60
C LEU A 62 16.46 -34.95 -26.74
N SER A 63 17.09 -36.11 -26.54
CA SER A 63 17.27 -37.16 -27.56
C SER A 63 18.03 -36.69 -28.81
N LEU A 64 18.99 -35.78 -28.64
CA LEU A 64 19.84 -35.26 -29.71
C LEU A 64 21.20 -35.98 -29.72
N ALA A 65 21.69 -36.32 -30.91
CA ALA A 65 22.99 -36.97 -31.09
C ALA A 65 24.19 -36.00 -31.00
N ASP A 66 23.97 -34.69 -31.19
CA ASP A 66 25.01 -33.66 -31.22
C ASP A 66 24.55 -32.40 -30.48
N THR A 67 25.44 -31.80 -29.68
CA THR A 67 25.21 -30.54 -28.96
C THR A 67 25.15 -29.33 -29.87
N SER A 68 25.73 -29.42 -31.07
CA SER A 68 25.65 -28.34 -32.07
C SER A 68 24.21 -28.02 -32.48
N LYS A 69 23.28 -28.96 -32.26
CA LYS A 69 21.86 -28.82 -32.54
C LYS A 69 21.06 -28.20 -31.39
N ILE A 70 21.69 -27.80 -30.29
CA ILE A 70 20.99 -27.13 -29.19
C ILE A 70 21.00 -25.62 -29.40
N LEU A 71 19.82 -25.02 -29.32
CA LEU A 71 19.65 -23.59 -29.15
C LEU A 71 19.41 -23.25 -27.68
N VAL A 72 19.91 -22.08 -27.28
CA VAL A 72 19.79 -21.57 -25.92
C VAL A 72 19.05 -20.24 -25.96
N SER A 73 17.98 -20.13 -25.16
CA SER A 73 17.21 -18.89 -25.07
C SER A 73 17.99 -17.80 -24.33
N ARG A 74 17.45 -16.57 -24.39
CA ARG A 74 17.79 -15.53 -23.41
C ARG A 74 17.42 -15.99 -22.00
N THR A 75 17.96 -15.32 -20.99
CA THR A 75 17.59 -15.57 -19.59
C THR A 75 16.10 -15.35 -19.36
N VAL A 76 15.55 -16.15 -18.46
CA VAL A 76 14.13 -16.21 -18.14
C VAL A 76 13.96 -16.01 -16.63
N GLY A 77 12.94 -15.23 -16.22
CA GLY A 77 12.64 -14.98 -14.82
C GLY A 77 13.16 -13.62 -14.32
N LYS A 78 13.66 -13.57 -13.09
CA LYS A 78 14.20 -12.33 -12.50
C LYS A 78 15.49 -11.94 -13.22
N ALA A 79 15.84 -10.66 -13.22
CA ALA A 79 17.07 -10.17 -13.84
C ALA A 79 18.34 -10.83 -13.27
N SER A 80 18.28 -11.33 -12.03
CA SER A 80 19.35 -12.07 -11.37
C SER A 80 19.34 -13.58 -11.67
N SER A 81 18.28 -14.12 -12.26
CA SER A 81 18.17 -15.55 -12.56
C SER A 81 18.95 -15.87 -13.82
N GLU A 82 19.87 -16.84 -13.76
CA GLU A 82 20.60 -17.33 -14.92
C GLU A 82 19.85 -18.44 -15.70
N MET A 83 18.59 -18.69 -15.35
CA MET A 83 17.74 -19.71 -15.98
C MET A 83 17.58 -19.48 -17.48
N ARG A 84 17.76 -20.54 -18.27
CA ARG A 84 17.61 -20.54 -19.73
C ARG A 84 16.85 -21.78 -20.20
N LEU A 85 16.23 -21.65 -21.37
CA LEU A 85 15.59 -22.75 -22.09
C LEU A 85 16.56 -23.29 -23.13
N TYR A 86 16.74 -24.61 -23.11
CA TYR A 86 17.54 -25.36 -24.07
C TYR A 86 16.60 -26.21 -24.91
N PHE A 87 16.71 -26.12 -26.23
CA PHE A 87 15.79 -26.77 -27.15
C PHE A 87 16.49 -27.12 -28.46
N SER A 88 15.89 -28.00 -29.26
CA SER A 88 16.46 -28.38 -30.55
C SER A 88 16.39 -27.23 -31.55
N ALA A 89 17.47 -27.03 -32.30
CA ALA A 89 17.48 -26.20 -33.49
C ALA A 89 16.48 -26.77 -34.51
N PRO A 90 15.62 -25.93 -35.12
CA PRO A 90 14.83 -26.33 -36.28
C PRO A 90 15.75 -26.74 -37.43
N GLU A 91 15.34 -27.72 -38.23
CA GLU A 91 16.19 -28.26 -39.30
C GLU A 91 16.52 -27.20 -40.37
N TRP A 92 15.61 -26.26 -40.68
CA TRP A 92 15.88 -25.15 -41.60
C TRP A 92 17.01 -24.21 -41.13
N TYR A 93 17.19 -24.03 -39.82
CA TYR A 93 18.25 -23.20 -39.27
C TYR A 93 19.64 -23.85 -39.45
N LEU A 94 19.68 -25.18 -39.45
CA LEU A 94 20.90 -25.94 -39.73
C LEU A 94 21.23 -25.93 -41.23
N VAL A 95 20.21 -25.96 -42.10
CA VAL A 95 20.38 -25.83 -43.55
C VAL A 95 20.97 -24.47 -43.94
N ASP A 96 20.51 -23.37 -43.32
CA ASP A 96 21.02 -22.01 -43.59
C ASP A 96 22.45 -21.76 -43.08
N LEU A 97 22.90 -22.54 -42.08
CA LEU A 97 24.28 -22.54 -41.54
C LEU A 97 25.23 -23.47 -42.31
N LEU A 98 24.68 -24.45 -43.04
CA LEU A 98 25.41 -25.49 -43.78
C LEU A 98 25.31 -25.34 -45.30
N SER A 99 24.57 -24.35 -45.81
CA SER A 99 24.30 -24.09 -47.23
C SER A 99 25.52 -23.63 -48.05
N ASP A 100 26.72 -23.62 -47.48
CA ASP A 100 27.99 -23.67 -48.24
C ASP A 100 28.29 -25.07 -48.81
N LEU A 101 27.48 -26.08 -48.51
CA LEU A 101 27.61 -27.43 -49.06
C LEU A 101 26.26 -27.91 -49.62
N ASN A 102 26.18 -28.03 -50.95
CA ASN A 102 25.04 -28.56 -51.71
C ASN A 102 24.47 -29.84 -51.07
N VAL A 103 23.25 -29.78 -50.54
CA VAL A 103 22.44 -30.97 -50.23
C VAL A 103 20.99 -30.71 -50.64
N GLU A 104 20.43 -31.70 -51.33
CA GLU A 104 19.06 -31.76 -51.85
C GLU A 104 17.99 -31.60 -50.75
N GLU A 105 16.83 -31.06 -51.14
CA GLU A 105 15.64 -30.87 -50.31
C GLU A 105 15.24 -32.15 -49.57
N VAL A 106 15.53 -32.19 -48.27
CA VAL A 106 14.93 -33.15 -47.34
C VAL A 106 13.59 -32.58 -46.90
N THR A 107 12.53 -33.32 -47.21
CA THR A 107 11.19 -33.12 -46.64
C THR A 107 11.17 -33.72 -45.24
N SER A 108 11.05 -32.90 -44.19
CA SER A 108 10.99 -33.38 -42.81
C SER A 108 10.22 -32.46 -41.87
N GLU A 109 9.53 -33.08 -40.92
CA GLU A 109 8.49 -32.57 -40.03
C GLU A 109 8.93 -31.30 -39.28
N GLU A 110 8.20 -30.19 -39.48
CA GLU A 110 8.28 -29.05 -38.57
C GLU A 110 7.99 -29.55 -37.14
N GLY A 111 9.00 -29.51 -36.28
CA GLY A 111 8.81 -29.81 -34.86
C GLY A 111 7.65 -28.98 -34.31
N SER A 112 6.72 -29.61 -33.59
CA SER A 112 5.51 -28.93 -33.14
C SER A 112 5.80 -27.74 -32.21
N PHE A 113 5.03 -26.66 -32.34
CA PHE A 113 5.19 -25.44 -31.56
C PHE A 113 5.01 -25.69 -30.05
N ASN A 114 5.99 -25.30 -29.24
CA ASN A 114 5.94 -25.44 -27.79
C ASN A 114 5.43 -24.13 -27.16
N ALA A 115 4.12 -24.06 -26.94
CA ALA A 115 3.48 -22.86 -26.41
C ALA A 115 4.03 -22.45 -25.03
N ARG A 116 4.24 -23.41 -24.12
CA ARG A 116 4.72 -23.15 -22.74
C ARG A 116 6.14 -22.58 -22.75
N ALA A 117 7.07 -23.21 -23.46
CA ALA A 117 8.45 -22.73 -23.54
C ALA A 117 8.53 -21.37 -24.27
N SER A 118 7.74 -21.20 -25.35
CA SER A 118 7.70 -19.96 -26.11
C SER A 118 7.20 -18.77 -25.28
N TYR A 119 6.23 -19.01 -24.40
CA TYR A 119 5.67 -17.99 -23.52
C TYR A 119 6.67 -17.42 -22.51
N PHE A 120 7.53 -18.28 -21.96
CA PHE A 120 8.60 -17.85 -21.08
C PHE A 120 9.72 -17.15 -21.85
N SER A 121 10.13 -17.74 -22.98
CA SER A 121 11.24 -17.23 -23.77
C SER A 121 10.88 -16.00 -24.60
N GLY A 122 9.60 -15.67 -24.75
CA GLY A 122 9.07 -14.62 -25.63
C GLY A 122 9.50 -14.73 -27.09
N HIS A 123 9.93 -15.92 -27.53
CA HIS A 123 10.28 -16.27 -28.91
C HIS A 123 9.66 -17.62 -29.24
N ALA A 124 9.45 -17.91 -30.52
CA ALA A 124 8.94 -19.22 -30.93
C ALA A 124 9.99 -20.31 -30.64
N ILE A 125 9.59 -21.29 -29.82
CA ILE A 125 10.34 -22.51 -29.51
C ILE A 125 9.54 -23.69 -30.07
N TYR A 126 10.24 -24.62 -30.70
CA TYR A 126 9.67 -25.82 -31.31
C TYR A 126 10.26 -27.07 -30.66
N GLY A 127 9.44 -28.13 -30.56
CA GLY A 127 9.82 -29.37 -29.90
C GLY A 127 9.94 -29.23 -28.37
N ASN A 128 10.50 -30.25 -27.73
CA ASN A 128 10.69 -30.25 -26.28
C ASN A 128 11.77 -29.25 -25.86
N ALA A 129 11.62 -28.69 -24.66
CA ALA A 129 12.59 -27.79 -24.07
C ALA A 129 12.96 -28.22 -22.66
N ILE A 130 14.18 -27.90 -22.24
CA ILE A 130 14.66 -28.07 -20.86
C ILE A 130 14.90 -26.68 -20.27
N LEU A 131 14.31 -26.39 -19.12
CA LEU A 131 14.59 -25.20 -18.32
C LEU A 131 15.64 -25.57 -17.27
N ALA A 132 16.79 -24.91 -17.31
CA ALA A 132 17.88 -25.14 -16.35
C ALA A 132 18.66 -23.84 -16.07
N SER A 133 19.32 -23.78 -14.92
CA SER A 133 20.24 -22.70 -14.53
C SER A 133 21.65 -23.28 -14.49
N ILE A 134 22.33 -23.28 -15.64
CA ILE A 134 23.67 -23.91 -15.80
C ILE A 134 24.53 -23.05 -16.73
N GLY A 135 25.74 -22.73 -16.30
CA GLY A 135 26.68 -21.97 -17.12
C GLY A 135 28.07 -21.86 -16.50
N TYR A 136 29.00 -21.28 -17.25
CA TYR A 136 30.34 -20.93 -16.73
C TYR A 136 30.38 -19.46 -16.37
N THR A 137 31.01 -19.14 -15.24
CA THR A 137 31.24 -17.76 -14.83
C THR A 137 32.59 -17.26 -15.36
N TRP A 138 32.77 -15.94 -15.40
CA TRP A 138 34.01 -15.35 -15.92
C TRP A 138 35.21 -15.51 -14.97
N ARG A 139 34.96 -15.85 -13.70
CA ARG A 139 35.98 -15.86 -12.63
C ARG A 139 36.44 -17.25 -12.23
N SER A 140 35.70 -18.30 -12.57
CA SER A 140 36.07 -19.69 -12.29
C SER A 140 35.88 -20.57 -13.52
N MET A 141 36.67 -21.64 -13.62
CA MET A 141 36.46 -22.73 -14.57
C MET A 141 35.40 -23.73 -14.07
N ASP A 142 34.93 -23.55 -12.84
CA ASP A 142 33.88 -24.38 -12.26
C ASP A 142 32.53 -24.08 -12.92
N LEU A 143 31.74 -25.13 -13.11
CA LEU A 143 30.39 -25.04 -13.61
C LEU A 143 29.49 -24.43 -12.53
N PHE A 144 28.92 -23.26 -12.81
CA PHE A 144 27.87 -22.69 -11.99
C PHE A 144 26.55 -23.37 -12.33
N HIS A 145 25.81 -23.74 -11.28
CA HIS A 145 24.48 -24.29 -11.41
C HIS A 145 23.59 -23.90 -10.22
N GLU A 146 22.29 -23.84 -10.47
CA GLU A 146 21.26 -23.80 -9.45
C GLU A 146 20.17 -24.80 -9.81
N ASP A 147 19.66 -25.52 -8.81
CA ASP A 147 18.58 -26.48 -9.03
C ASP A 147 17.29 -25.77 -9.43
N VAL A 148 16.76 -26.14 -10.60
CA VAL A 148 15.48 -25.65 -11.09
C VAL A 148 14.44 -26.73 -10.91
N SER A 149 13.65 -26.60 -9.85
CA SER A 149 12.56 -27.53 -9.54
C SER A 149 11.27 -27.21 -10.30
N LEU A 150 10.30 -28.12 -10.23
CA LEU A 150 8.94 -27.87 -10.71
C LEU A 150 8.29 -26.66 -10.02
N GLN A 151 8.61 -26.42 -8.75
CA GLN A 151 8.10 -25.25 -8.02
C GLN A 151 8.60 -23.96 -8.68
N SER A 152 9.87 -23.90 -9.09
CA SER A 152 10.45 -22.77 -9.81
C SER A 152 9.73 -22.50 -11.15
N TYR A 153 9.32 -23.56 -11.85
CA TYR A 153 8.52 -23.45 -13.08
C TYR A 153 7.15 -22.81 -12.81
N TYR A 154 6.40 -23.28 -11.82
CA TYR A 154 5.07 -22.72 -11.51
C TYR A 154 5.16 -21.31 -10.94
N ARG A 155 6.19 -21.00 -10.13
CA ARG A 155 6.49 -19.64 -9.69
C ARG A 155 6.78 -18.71 -10.87
N LEU A 156 7.52 -19.18 -11.88
CA LEU A 156 7.74 -18.43 -13.11
C LEU A 156 6.44 -18.20 -13.89
N LEU A 157 5.55 -19.20 -13.92
CA LEU A 157 4.24 -19.10 -14.58
C LEU A 157 3.35 -18.04 -13.92
N ILE A 158 3.16 -18.11 -12.60
CA ILE A 158 2.32 -17.13 -11.89
C ILE A 158 2.97 -15.74 -11.86
N SER A 159 4.30 -15.65 -12.01
CA SER A 159 4.98 -14.35 -12.15
C SER A 159 4.60 -13.59 -13.42
N LYS A 160 3.90 -14.22 -14.37
CA LYS A 160 3.37 -13.53 -15.56
C LYS A 160 2.00 -12.89 -15.32
N ILE A 161 1.39 -13.11 -14.16
CA ILE A 161 0.06 -12.59 -13.79
C ILE A 161 0.24 -11.48 -12.74
N PRO A 162 -0.43 -10.33 -12.84
CA PRO A 162 -0.30 -9.24 -11.86
C PRO A 162 -0.49 -9.67 -10.39
N SER A 163 -1.57 -10.42 -10.10
CA SER A 163 -1.79 -10.97 -8.75
C SER A 163 -0.73 -11.98 -8.34
N GLY A 164 -0.24 -12.80 -9.27
CA GLY A 164 0.84 -13.75 -9.00
C GLY A 164 2.16 -13.08 -8.65
N VAL A 165 2.52 -11.97 -9.31
CA VAL A 165 3.72 -11.17 -8.92
C VAL A 165 3.56 -10.59 -7.52
N TYR A 166 2.38 -10.08 -7.18
CA TYR A 166 2.10 -9.57 -5.83
C TYR A 166 2.22 -10.68 -4.78
N LYS A 167 1.55 -11.81 -5.01
CA LYS A 167 1.61 -13.04 -4.19
C LYS A 167 3.05 -13.49 -3.94
N LEU A 168 3.88 -13.56 -4.98
CA LEU A 168 5.30 -13.87 -4.87
C LEU A 168 6.07 -12.82 -4.05
N SER A 169 5.74 -11.54 -4.18
CA SER A 169 6.38 -10.47 -3.40
C SER A 169 6.04 -10.50 -1.91
N ARG A 170 4.90 -11.12 -1.57
CA ARG A 170 4.43 -11.32 -0.19
C ARG A 170 4.93 -12.61 0.43
N GLU A 171 5.57 -13.48 -0.36
CA GLU A 171 5.95 -14.85 0.02
C GLU A 171 4.76 -15.66 0.58
N ALA A 172 3.55 -15.31 0.14
CA ALA A 172 2.28 -15.87 0.59
C ALA A 172 1.37 -16.03 -0.64
N ILE A 173 1.60 -17.12 -1.39
CA ILE A 173 1.00 -17.36 -2.70
C ILE A 173 -0.48 -17.71 -2.57
N LEU A 174 -0.82 -18.56 -1.62
CA LEU A 174 -2.19 -19.00 -1.39
C LEU A 174 -2.98 -17.97 -0.58
N THR A 175 -2.30 -17.23 0.30
CA THR A 175 -2.96 -16.39 1.30
C THR A 175 -3.12 -14.94 0.90
N ALA A 176 -2.10 -14.32 0.30
CA ALA A 176 -2.17 -12.90 -0.08
C ALA A 176 -2.99 -12.70 -1.35
N GLU A 177 -3.75 -11.61 -1.44
CA GLU A 177 -4.45 -11.18 -2.65
C GLU A 177 -4.02 -9.78 -3.05
N LEU A 178 -4.02 -9.49 -4.36
CA LEU A 178 -3.69 -8.15 -4.86
C LEU A 178 -4.76 -7.17 -4.35
N PRO A 179 -4.41 -6.18 -3.50
CA PRO A 179 -5.41 -5.31 -2.88
C PRO A 179 -6.16 -4.49 -3.93
N MET A 180 -7.43 -4.20 -3.64
CA MET A 180 -8.32 -3.44 -4.53
C MET A 180 -8.09 -1.93 -4.46
N ALA A 181 -7.43 -1.44 -3.41
CA ALA A 181 -7.16 -0.04 -3.18
C ALA A 181 -5.77 0.17 -2.57
N PHE A 182 -5.14 1.31 -2.90
CA PHE A 182 -3.90 1.74 -2.25
C PHE A 182 -4.23 2.87 -1.26
N THR A 183 -4.16 2.57 0.03
CA THR A 183 -4.51 3.51 1.11
C THR A 183 -3.35 4.46 1.39
N THR A 184 -2.25 3.94 1.92
CA THR A 184 -1.05 4.67 2.28
C THR A 184 0.20 3.81 2.08
N ARG A 185 1.34 4.48 1.89
CA ARG A 185 2.63 3.81 1.80
C ARG A 185 2.99 2.98 3.05
N THR A 186 2.51 3.37 4.23
CA THR A 186 2.80 2.69 5.50
C THR A 186 1.98 1.43 5.72
N ASN A 187 0.74 1.41 5.22
CA ASN A 187 -0.13 0.23 5.35
C ASN A 187 0.13 -0.78 4.24
N TRP A 188 0.52 -0.32 3.05
CA TRP A 188 0.79 -1.22 1.94
C TRP A 188 1.93 -2.19 2.28
N LYS A 189 1.70 -3.47 2.02
CA LYS A 189 2.67 -4.55 2.22
C LYS A 189 3.00 -5.22 0.88
N GLY A 190 4.22 -5.72 0.75
CA GLY A 190 4.76 -6.27 -0.50
C GLY A 190 5.27 -5.20 -1.45
N SER A 191 5.52 -5.58 -2.70
CA SER A 191 5.99 -4.65 -3.74
C SER A 191 4.94 -3.58 -4.05
N PHE A 192 5.37 -2.35 -4.28
CA PHE A 192 4.46 -1.24 -4.61
C PHE A 192 3.82 -1.43 -6.00
N PRO A 193 2.57 -0.96 -6.21
CA PRO A 193 1.87 -1.09 -7.49
C PRO A 193 2.68 -0.61 -8.70
N ARG A 194 3.39 0.51 -8.59
CA ARG A 194 4.27 1.01 -9.65
C ARG A 194 5.34 -0.02 -10.04
N ASP A 195 6.00 -0.61 -9.04
CA ASP A 195 7.12 -1.52 -9.26
C ASP A 195 6.62 -2.88 -9.79
N LEU A 196 5.46 -3.32 -9.32
CA LEU A 196 4.74 -4.48 -9.88
C LEU A 196 4.41 -4.26 -11.36
N LEU A 197 3.90 -3.09 -11.73
CA LEU A 197 3.57 -2.76 -13.12
C LEU A 197 4.84 -2.73 -14.00
N CYS A 198 5.92 -2.12 -13.53
CA CYS A 198 7.21 -2.17 -14.21
C CYS A 198 7.72 -3.61 -14.37
N SER A 199 7.62 -4.44 -13.33
CA SER A 199 8.01 -5.86 -13.37
C SER A 199 7.18 -6.63 -14.40
N PHE A 200 5.86 -6.47 -14.37
CA PHE A 200 4.94 -7.08 -15.32
C PHE A 200 5.32 -6.72 -16.77
N CYS A 201 5.53 -5.43 -17.06
CA CYS A 201 5.95 -4.98 -18.39
C CYS A 201 7.25 -5.64 -18.84
N ARG A 202 8.27 -5.71 -17.96
CA ARG A 202 9.56 -6.37 -18.28
C ARG A 202 9.39 -7.87 -18.55
N GLN A 203 8.60 -8.56 -17.72
CA GLN A 203 8.34 -10.00 -17.87
C GLN A 203 7.61 -10.33 -19.17
N HIS A 204 6.75 -9.43 -19.66
CA HIS A 204 6.06 -9.53 -20.95
C HIS A 204 6.78 -8.86 -22.11
N ARG A 205 8.00 -8.33 -21.89
CA ARG A 205 8.82 -7.66 -22.92
C ARG A 205 8.16 -6.43 -23.54
N LEU A 206 7.37 -5.74 -22.74
CA LEU A 206 6.83 -4.42 -23.06
C LEU A 206 7.88 -3.35 -22.77
N SER A 207 7.67 -2.17 -23.33
CA SER A 207 8.45 -0.99 -22.93
C SER A 207 8.12 -0.62 -21.48
N GLU A 208 9.04 0.07 -20.80
CA GLU A 208 8.76 0.54 -19.44
C GLU A 208 7.55 1.49 -19.46
N PRO A 209 6.60 1.36 -18.51
CA PRO A 209 5.42 2.22 -18.48
C PRO A 209 5.82 3.69 -18.34
N VAL A 210 5.16 4.54 -19.13
CA VAL A 210 5.35 5.99 -19.08
C VAL A 210 4.32 6.58 -18.12
N PHE A 211 4.82 7.25 -17.08
CA PHE A 211 4.01 7.90 -16.06
C PHE A 211 4.03 9.41 -16.30
N SER A 212 2.87 10.01 -16.55
CA SER A 212 2.73 11.45 -16.75
C SER A 212 1.95 12.05 -15.59
N MET A 213 2.65 12.87 -14.79
CA MET A 213 2.05 13.54 -13.64
C MET A 213 1.42 14.86 -14.06
N LEU A 214 0.16 15.05 -13.69
CA LEU A 214 -0.60 16.27 -13.87
C LEU A 214 -0.88 16.89 -12.50
N SER A 215 -0.56 18.18 -12.36
CA SER A 215 -0.90 18.98 -11.19
C SER A 215 -1.98 19.98 -11.57
N THR A 216 -3.12 19.93 -10.89
CA THR A 216 -4.17 20.95 -10.99
C THR A 216 -4.15 21.81 -9.73
N PRO A 217 -3.89 23.13 -9.83
CA PRO A 217 -4.12 24.03 -8.73
C PRO A 217 -5.62 24.06 -8.44
N LEU A 218 -6.03 23.95 -7.17
CA LEU A 218 -7.42 24.21 -6.78
C LEU A 218 -7.79 25.64 -7.20
N LYS A 219 -8.48 25.79 -8.34
CA LYS A 219 -9.13 27.05 -8.70
C LYS A 219 -10.36 27.20 -7.82
N GLN A 220 -10.41 28.27 -7.03
CA GLN A 220 -11.66 28.77 -6.45
C GLN A 220 -12.69 28.90 -7.58
N SER A 221 -13.86 28.31 -7.38
CA SER A 221 -14.98 28.41 -8.30
C SER A 221 -15.45 29.86 -8.37
N SER A 222 -15.16 30.52 -9.48
CA SER A 222 -15.91 31.69 -9.93
C SER A 222 -15.95 31.65 -11.46
N GLU A 223 -17.14 31.35 -11.98
CA GLU A 223 -17.54 31.75 -13.32
C GLU A 223 -17.28 33.25 -13.47
N VAL A 224 -16.50 33.67 -14.47
CA VAL A 224 -16.83 34.75 -15.42
C VAL A 224 -15.84 34.66 -16.60
N SER A 225 -16.43 34.63 -17.79
CA SER A 225 -15.86 34.75 -19.12
C SER A 225 -14.80 35.88 -19.26
N GLY A 226 -13.70 35.60 -19.96
CA GLY A 226 -12.75 36.64 -20.36
C GLY A 226 -11.56 36.11 -21.17
N SER A 227 -11.72 36.07 -22.50
CA SER A 227 -10.68 35.76 -23.49
C SER A 227 -9.39 36.58 -23.32
N CYS A 228 -8.23 35.94 -23.46
CA CYS A 228 -7.12 36.57 -24.18
C CYS A 228 -6.14 35.55 -24.79
N LYS A 229 -6.12 35.50 -26.12
CA LYS A 229 -5.11 34.87 -26.96
C LYS A 229 -3.76 35.58 -26.80
N ARG A 230 -2.64 34.84 -26.81
CA ARG A 230 -1.46 35.18 -27.63
C ARG A 230 -0.41 34.07 -27.73
N LEU A 231 -0.33 33.51 -28.95
CA LEU A 231 0.84 33.27 -29.81
C LEU A 231 2.08 32.53 -29.28
N LYS A 232 2.31 31.37 -29.90
CA LYS A 232 3.61 30.72 -30.14
C LYS A 232 4.51 31.61 -31.02
N VAL A 233 5.80 31.66 -30.70
CA VAL A 233 6.90 31.77 -31.67
C VAL A 233 7.97 30.77 -31.26
N ALA A 234 8.37 29.93 -32.21
CA ALA A 234 9.52 29.06 -32.14
C ALA A 234 10.71 29.77 -32.82
N GLU A 235 11.93 29.56 -32.34
CA GLU A 235 13.08 29.22 -33.19
C GLU A 235 14.31 28.80 -32.36
N SER A 236 15.12 28.00 -33.04
CA SER A 236 16.18 27.07 -32.67
C SER A 236 17.57 27.68 -32.41
N SER A 237 18.42 26.97 -31.67
CA SER A 237 19.70 26.44 -32.19
C SER A 237 20.41 25.52 -31.19
N ALA A 238 21.13 24.55 -31.72
CA ALA A 238 21.83 23.48 -31.04
C ALA A 238 23.23 23.89 -30.53
N GLU A 239 23.74 23.20 -29.51
CA GLU A 239 25.14 22.79 -29.45
C GLU A 239 25.32 21.62 -28.46
N GLU A 240 26.01 20.58 -28.94
CA GLU A 240 26.38 19.36 -28.23
C GLU A 240 27.55 19.60 -27.26
N THR A 241 27.55 18.93 -26.11
CA THR A 241 28.80 18.41 -25.53
C THR A 241 28.50 17.25 -24.57
N GLU A 242 28.96 16.06 -24.95
CA GLU A 242 29.08 14.88 -24.07
C GLU A 242 30.23 15.07 -23.06
N TYR A 243 30.05 14.67 -21.80
CA TYR A 243 31.07 13.95 -21.02
C TYR A 243 30.43 13.07 -19.93
N ARG A 244 31.11 11.93 -19.72
CA ARG A 244 30.76 10.68 -19.01
C ARG A 244 30.68 10.75 -17.47
N ASN A 245 29.85 9.83 -16.95
CA ASN A 245 29.98 8.94 -15.77
C ASN A 245 30.21 9.51 -14.36
N GLY A 246 29.39 9.01 -13.41
CA GLY A 246 29.88 8.66 -12.07
C GLY A 246 28.91 8.88 -10.91
N ALA A 247 28.33 7.79 -10.43
CA ALA A 247 27.68 7.52 -9.14
C ALA A 247 27.78 8.56 -7.99
N GLY A 248 26.64 8.79 -7.32
CA GLY A 248 26.57 9.31 -5.95
C GLY A 248 25.27 10.04 -5.62
N VAL A 249 24.14 9.33 -5.49
CA VAL A 249 22.89 9.95 -4.99
C VAL A 249 22.83 9.82 -3.47
N ALA A 250 23.14 10.91 -2.78
CA ALA A 250 22.76 11.13 -1.38
C ALA A 250 21.27 11.55 -1.30
N PRO A 251 20.54 11.20 -0.22
CA PRO A 251 19.11 11.48 -0.12
C PRO A 251 18.90 12.88 0.44
N HIS A 252 18.85 13.90 -0.42
CA HIS A 252 18.28 15.20 -0.06
C HIS A 252 16.86 15.30 -0.61
N GLY A 253 15.91 14.83 0.18
CA GLY A 253 14.49 15.11 -0.01
C GLY A 253 14.17 16.56 0.34
N ASN A 254 14.22 17.44 -0.67
CA ASN A 254 13.46 18.69 -0.63
C ASN A 254 11.99 18.35 -0.86
N GLU A 255 11.27 17.99 0.20
CA GLU A 255 9.80 18.03 0.18
C GLU A 255 9.38 19.50 0.28
N SER A 256 9.12 20.13 -0.87
CA SER A 256 8.39 21.39 -0.93
C SER A 256 6.96 21.16 -0.44
N VAL A 257 6.64 21.71 0.73
CA VAL A 257 5.30 21.64 1.32
C VAL A 257 4.38 22.70 0.69
N GLY A 258 3.29 22.23 0.08
CA GLY A 258 1.97 22.85 0.24
C GLY A 258 1.55 23.95 -0.72
N SER A 259 1.66 23.75 -2.04
CA SER A 259 0.59 24.25 -2.92
C SER A 259 -0.61 23.31 -2.73
N GLY A 260 -1.83 23.84 -2.68
CA GLY A 260 -3.08 23.06 -2.63
C GLY A 260 -3.37 22.36 -3.96
N ASP A 261 -2.34 21.73 -4.55
CA ASP A 261 -2.39 21.09 -5.84
C ASP A 261 -2.85 19.64 -5.62
N THR A 262 -3.83 19.23 -6.43
CA THR A 262 -4.17 17.82 -6.54
C THR A 262 -3.40 17.20 -7.69
N PHE A 263 -2.90 16.00 -7.47
CA PHE A 263 -2.08 15.25 -8.41
C PHE A 263 -2.88 14.13 -9.04
N MET A 264 -2.67 13.96 -10.33
CA MET A 264 -3.22 12.85 -11.13
C MET A 264 -2.06 12.24 -11.92
N CYS A 265 -2.10 10.93 -12.14
CA CYS A 265 -1.07 10.23 -12.91
C CYS A 265 -1.71 9.47 -14.08
N GLU A 266 -1.45 9.94 -15.30
CA GLU A 266 -1.75 9.19 -16.52
C GLU A 266 -0.67 8.12 -16.75
N ILE A 267 -1.06 6.97 -17.30
CA ILE A 267 -0.15 5.87 -17.58
C ILE A 267 -0.31 5.41 -19.02
N LYS A 268 0.81 5.26 -19.74
CA LYS A 268 0.84 4.70 -21.10
C LYS A 268 1.78 3.51 -21.15
N ILE A 269 1.31 2.41 -21.73
CA ILE A 269 2.09 1.18 -21.91
C ILE A 269 2.22 0.90 -23.40
N PHE A 270 3.47 0.71 -23.83
CA PHE A 270 3.82 0.48 -25.22
C PHE A 270 4.38 -0.92 -25.44
N SER A 271 4.14 -1.46 -26.63
CA SER A 271 4.79 -2.68 -27.10
C SER A 271 6.30 -2.43 -27.27
N LYS A 272 7.06 -3.50 -27.50
CA LYS A 272 8.48 -3.40 -27.87
C LYS A 272 8.70 -2.60 -29.17
N LEU A 273 7.70 -2.58 -30.05
CA LEU A 273 7.72 -1.83 -31.33
C LEU A 273 7.17 -0.40 -31.17
N GLN A 274 7.04 0.10 -29.93
CA GLN A 274 6.50 1.44 -29.63
C GLN A 274 5.02 1.64 -30.02
N ASP A 275 4.26 0.55 -30.14
CA ASP A 275 2.82 0.63 -30.31
C ASP A 275 2.13 0.86 -28.96
N LEU A 276 1.30 1.89 -28.84
CA LEU A 276 0.48 2.10 -27.64
C LEU A 276 -0.54 0.96 -27.48
N ILE A 277 -0.53 0.29 -26.33
CA ILE A 277 -1.38 -0.86 -26.00
C ILE A 277 -2.45 -0.49 -24.98
N ILE A 278 -2.05 0.22 -23.92
CA ILE A 278 -2.92 0.64 -22.82
C ILE A 278 -2.65 2.10 -22.52
N GLU A 279 -3.74 2.87 -22.37
CA GLU A 279 -3.73 4.24 -21.90
C GLU A 279 -4.70 4.36 -20.74
N TYR A 280 -4.22 4.89 -19.62
CA TYR A 280 -5.03 5.16 -18.43
C TYR A 280 -5.05 6.66 -18.16
N SER A 281 -6.26 7.19 -18.04
CA SER A 281 -6.52 8.59 -17.72
C SER A 281 -7.37 8.65 -16.45
N PRO A 282 -6.76 8.95 -15.29
CA PRO A 282 -7.49 8.94 -14.02
C PRO A 282 -8.58 10.01 -13.98
N LYS A 283 -9.66 9.74 -13.24
CA LYS A 283 -10.62 10.78 -12.79
C LYS A 283 -10.33 11.28 -11.38
N ASP A 284 -9.81 10.40 -10.52
CA ASP A 284 -9.51 10.70 -9.13
C ASP A 284 -8.22 11.50 -9.00
N SER A 285 -8.22 12.48 -8.10
CA SER A 285 -7.05 13.31 -7.78
C SER A 285 -6.63 13.13 -6.33
N TYR A 286 -5.32 13.18 -6.08
CA TYR A 286 -4.73 12.85 -4.78
C TYR A 286 -3.90 14.01 -4.25
N ARG A 287 -3.81 14.15 -2.93
CA ARG A 287 -3.01 15.22 -2.29
C ARG A 287 -1.51 15.00 -2.38
N LYS A 288 -1.07 13.74 -2.48
CA LYS A 288 0.33 13.36 -2.56
C LYS A 288 0.65 12.81 -3.94
N HIS A 289 1.76 13.27 -4.50
CA HIS A 289 2.33 12.74 -5.73
C HIS A 289 2.48 11.20 -5.69
N GLY A 290 3.01 10.68 -4.59
CA GLY A 290 3.21 9.23 -4.40
C GLY A 290 1.90 8.45 -4.48
N ASP A 291 0.83 8.93 -3.85
CA ASP A 291 -0.44 8.21 -3.77
C ASP A 291 -1.15 8.18 -5.13
N ALA A 292 -1.08 9.27 -5.90
CA ALA A 292 -1.57 9.31 -7.29
C ALA A 292 -0.87 8.27 -8.16
N LEU A 293 0.46 8.22 -8.09
CA LEU A 293 1.27 7.29 -8.87
C LEU A 293 0.94 5.82 -8.53
N GLN A 294 0.82 5.49 -7.24
CA GLN A 294 0.54 4.12 -6.82
C GLN A 294 -0.90 3.70 -7.12
N ASN A 295 -1.89 4.55 -6.86
CA ASN A 295 -3.30 4.24 -7.17
C ASN A 295 -3.52 4.08 -8.68
N SER A 296 -2.97 4.98 -9.51
CA SER A 296 -3.05 4.83 -10.97
C SER A 296 -2.43 3.52 -11.45
N SER A 297 -1.25 3.17 -10.93
CA SER A 297 -0.57 1.91 -11.27
C SER A 297 -1.40 0.70 -10.85
N LEU A 298 -2.05 0.76 -9.68
CA LEU A 298 -2.90 -0.31 -9.17
C LEU A 298 -4.14 -0.50 -10.05
N ARG A 299 -4.79 0.58 -10.52
CA ARG A 299 -5.94 0.49 -11.43
C ARG A 299 -5.59 -0.26 -12.72
N VAL A 300 -4.43 0.04 -13.30
CA VAL A 300 -3.95 -0.67 -14.51
C VAL A 300 -3.66 -2.14 -14.19
N LEU A 301 -3.02 -2.44 -13.05
CA LEU A 301 -2.76 -3.82 -12.62
C LEU A 301 -4.03 -4.62 -12.37
N LEU A 302 -5.04 -4.05 -11.73
CA LEU A 302 -6.32 -4.71 -11.47
C LEU A 302 -7.06 -5.01 -12.77
N CYS A 303 -7.04 -4.09 -13.73
CA CYS A 303 -7.57 -4.32 -15.07
C CYS A 303 -6.86 -5.49 -15.76
N LEU A 304 -5.53 -5.47 -15.81
CA LEU A 304 -4.76 -6.60 -16.34
C LEU A 304 -5.06 -7.91 -15.59
N ASN A 305 -5.21 -7.86 -14.28
CA ASN A 305 -5.52 -9.03 -13.46
C ASN A 305 -6.87 -9.66 -13.83
N THR A 306 -7.90 -8.83 -14.08
CA THR A 306 -9.21 -9.30 -14.54
C THR A 306 -9.11 -10.04 -15.87
N TYR A 307 -8.29 -9.54 -16.82
CA TYR A 307 -8.04 -10.23 -18.09
C TYR A 307 -7.43 -11.62 -17.87
N PHE A 308 -6.45 -11.76 -16.98
CA PHE A 308 -5.83 -13.07 -16.70
C PHE A 308 -6.72 -14.02 -15.89
N LYS A 309 -7.73 -13.52 -15.18
CA LYS A 309 -8.74 -14.35 -14.48
C LYS A 309 -9.80 -14.89 -15.45
N GLU A 310 -10.23 -14.08 -16.41
CA GLU A 310 -11.24 -14.43 -17.42
C GLU A 310 -10.71 -14.12 -18.82
N LEU A 311 -9.91 -15.04 -19.39
CA LEU A 311 -9.26 -14.82 -20.69
C LEU A 311 -10.23 -14.80 -21.88
N ASP A 312 -11.46 -15.31 -21.69
CA ASP A 312 -12.54 -15.30 -22.69
C ASP A 312 -13.41 -14.03 -22.62
N MET A 313 -13.10 -13.09 -21.70
CA MET A 313 -13.83 -11.85 -21.54
C MET A 313 -13.60 -10.90 -22.75
N PRO A 314 -14.66 -10.29 -23.33
CA PRO A 314 -14.50 -9.24 -24.34
C PRO A 314 -13.71 -8.04 -23.81
N LEU A 315 -12.74 -7.56 -24.59
CA LEU A 315 -11.88 -6.42 -24.24
C LEU A 315 -12.68 -5.13 -23.99
N GLU A 316 -13.88 -5.01 -24.57
CA GLU A 316 -14.79 -3.89 -24.34
C GLU A 316 -15.33 -3.87 -22.90
N LYS A 317 -15.56 -5.04 -22.29
CA LYS A 317 -15.96 -5.17 -20.89
C LYS A 317 -14.80 -4.80 -19.97
N LEU A 318 -13.57 -5.11 -20.37
CA LEU A 318 -12.34 -4.74 -19.68
C LEU A 318 -12.09 -3.22 -19.69
N ALA A 319 -12.34 -2.57 -20.84
CA ALA A 319 -12.24 -1.12 -21.02
C ALA A 319 -13.43 -0.33 -20.42
N SER A 320 -14.54 -1.00 -20.10
CA SER A 320 -15.70 -0.36 -19.45
C SER A 320 -15.44 0.05 -17.99
N ALA A 321 -14.35 -0.42 -17.38
CA ALA A 321 -13.82 0.15 -16.15
C ALA A 321 -13.35 1.57 -16.45
N ALA A 322 -14.06 2.57 -15.89
CA ALA A 322 -14.40 3.86 -16.49
C ALA A 322 -13.29 4.78 -17.04
N ASP A 323 -12.01 4.40 -17.03
CA ASP A 323 -10.85 5.27 -17.20
C ASP A 323 -9.67 4.62 -17.97
N ILE A 324 -9.82 3.39 -18.47
CA ILE A 324 -8.75 2.66 -19.20
C ILE A 324 -9.16 2.45 -20.66
N HIS A 325 -8.32 2.91 -21.59
CA HIS A 325 -8.44 2.61 -23.01
C HIS A 325 -7.44 1.52 -23.41
N ILE A 326 -7.96 0.42 -23.97
CA ILE A 326 -7.16 -0.70 -24.47
C ILE A 326 -7.28 -0.75 -26.00
N TYR A 327 -6.16 -0.88 -26.70
CA TYR A 327 -6.13 -1.04 -28.15
C TYR A 327 -6.22 -2.53 -28.54
N PRO A 328 -7.40 -3.07 -28.94
CA PRO A 328 -7.66 -4.51 -28.93
C PRO A 328 -6.73 -5.31 -29.85
N ASP A 329 -6.52 -4.86 -31.10
CA ASP A 329 -5.67 -5.57 -32.07
C ASP A 329 -4.22 -5.69 -31.60
N LYS A 330 -3.71 -4.63 -30.96
CA LYS A 330 -2.34 -4.54 -30.47
C LYS A 330 -2.17 -5.33 -29.17
N PHE A 331 -3.17 -5.27 -28.29
CA PHE A 331 -3.23 -6.03 -27.05
C PHE A 331 -3.31 -7.53 -27.34
N ALA A 332 -4.23 -7.96 -28.21
CA ALA A 332 -4.39 -9.36 -28.59
C ALA A 332 -3.10 -9.93 -29.19
N LYS A 333 -2.45 -9.21 -30.12
CA LYS A 333 -1.14 -9.62 -30.69
C LYS A 333 -0.04 -9.78 -29.65
N THR A 334 -0.08 -8.97 -28.60
CA THR A 334 0.92 -8.98 -27.52
C THR A 334 0.72 -10.18 -26.59
N PHE A 335 -0.54 -10.53 -26.31
CA PHE A 335 -0.91 -11.57 -25.34
C PHE A 335 -1.46 -12.86 -25.98
N THR A 336 -1.30 -13.07 -27.29
CA THR A 336 -1.88 -14.18 -28.07
C THR A 336 -1.68 -15.57 -27.47
N SER A 337 -0.56 -15.80 -26.77
CA SER A 337 -0.22 -17.11 -26.17
C SER A 337 -0.77 -17.33 -24.76
N CYS A 338 -1.32 -16.29 -24.11
CA CYS A 338 -1.82 -16.40 -22.72
C CYS A 338 -3.03 -17.33 -22.59
N PRO A 339 -4.08 -17.25 -23.44
CA PRO A 339 -5.27 -18.10 -23.32
C PRO A 339 -4.91 -19.59 -23.39
N SER A 340 -4.04 -19.99 -24.33
CA SER A 340 -3.66 -21.40 -24.50
C SER A 340 -2.89 -22.01 -23.33
N ILE A 341 -2.33 -21.18 -22.44
CA ILE A 341 -1.48 -21.63 -21.33
C ILE A 341 -2.25 -21.60 -20.02
N HIS A 342 -3.04 -20.57 -19.81
CA HIS A 342 -3.81 -20.36 -18.58
C HIS A 342 -5.24 -20.93 -18.65
N ASN A 343 -5.87 -21.08 -19.84
CA ASN A 343 -7.18 -21.76 -19.99
C ASN A 343 -7.10 -23.29 -20.07
N LEU A 344 -5.90 -23.88 -19.97
CA LEU A 344 -5.73 -25.33 -20.20
C LEU A 344 -6.51 -26.19 -19.17
N HIS A 345 -6.77 -25.65 -17.97
CA HIS A 345 -7.46 -26.36 -16.88
C HIS A 345 -8.93 -25.96 -16.68
N GLN A 346 -9.36 -24.74 -17.03
CA GLN A 346 -10.79 -24.36 -17.03
C GLN A 346 -11.63 -25.28 -17.94
N ARG A 347 -11.00 -25.87 -18.96
CA ARG A 347 -11.64 -26.85 -19.86
C ARG A 347 -11.97 -28.19 -19.20
N ASN A 348 -11.25 -28.56 -18.14
CA ASN A 348 -11.48 -29.80 -17.39
C ASN A 348 -12.49 -29.58 -16.25
N GLU A 349 -12.50 -28.41 -15.61
CA GLU A 349 -13.52 -28.04 -14.61
C GLU A 349 -14.91 -27.91 -15.22
N THR A 350 -15.04 -27.25 -16.38
CA THR A 350 -16.33 -27.16 -17.10
C THR A 350 -16.88 -28.51 -17.61
N GLN A 351 -16.08 -29.57 -17.60
CA GLN A 351 -16.54 -30.94 -17.89
C GLN A 351 -16.98 -31.69 -16.63
N ARG A 352 -16.41 -31.34 -15.46
CA ARG A 352 -16.78 -31.89 -14.15
C ARG A 352 -18.02 -31.20 -13.56
N GLU A 353 -18.15 -29.89 -13.73
CA GLU A 353 -19.34 -29.10 -13.37
C GLU A 353 -20.55 -29.45 -14.26
N ARG A 354 -20.34 -29.75 -15.55
CA ARG A 354 -21.43 -30.14 -16.47
C ARG A 354 -22.14 -31.45 -16.12
N LEU A 355 -21.55 -32.30 -15.27
CA LEU A 355 -22.19 -33.52 -14.78
C LEU A 355 -23.05 -33.29 -13.53
N LEU A 356 -22.88 -32.15 -12.85
CA LEU A 356 -23.62 -31.78 -11.63
C LEU A 356 -24.75 -30.76 -11.91
N ASP A 357 -24.60 -29.93 -12.94
CA ASP A 357 -25.58 -28.87 -13.26
C ASP A 357 -26.50 -29.19 -14.44
N SER A 358 -27.27 -30.28 -14.34
CA SER A 358 -28.36 -30.57 -15.28
C SER A 358 -29.73 -30.07 -14.82
N ASN A 359 -29.81 -29.19 -13.81
CA ASN A 359 -31.07 -28.53 -13.43
C ASN A 359 -30.87 -27.21 -12.66
N SER A 360 -30.52 -26.10 -13.32
CA SER A 360 -31.06 -24.78 -12.97
C SER A 360 -30.70 -23.73 -14.01
N ILE A 361 -31.74 -23.07 -14.52
CA ILE A 361 -31.69 -22.02 -15.54
C ILE A 361 -31.50 -20.65 -14.85
N ASN A 362 -30.57 -19.85 -15.38
CA ASN A 362 -30.45 -18.38 -15.32
C ASN A 362 -30.72 -17.66 -13.97
N GLN A 363 -29.68 -17.10 -13.35
CA GLN A 363 -29.80 -15.82 -12.62
C GLN A 363 -28.47 -15.02 -12.60
N PRO A 364 -28.52 -13.69 -12.71
CA PRO A 364 -27.35 -12.82 -12.79
C PRO A 364 -26.77 -12.55 -11.40
N TYR A 365 -25.44 -12.35 -11.35
CA TYR A 365 -24.62 -11.82 -10.25
C TYR A 365 -25.40 -11.27 -9.05
N ILE A 366 -25.70 -12.16 -8.11
CA ILE A 366 -26.05 -11.84 -6.73
C ILE A 366 -24.76 -12.02 -5.92
N MET A 367 -24.39 -11.00 -5.13
CA MET A 367 -23.37 -11.11 -4.08
C MET A 367 -23.64 -12.40 -3.27
N PRO A 368 -22.68 -13.32 -3.11
CA PRO A 368 -22.92 -14.50 -2.30
C PRO A 368 -23.15 -14.02 -0.86
N GLY A 369 -24.41 -13.99 -0.45
CA GLY A 369 -24.78 -13.85 0.95
C GLY A 369 -24.19 -15.02 1.72
N HIS A 370 -23.62 -14.70 2.88
CA HIS A 370 -23.35 -15.57 4.02
C HIS A 370 -23.65 -17.07 3.78
N GLY A 371 -22.77 -17.73 3.05
CA GLY A 371 -22.64 -19.18 3.14
C GLY A 371 -22.11 -19.47 4.53
N LEU A 372 -22.96 -20.04 5.39
CA LEU A 372 -22.62 -20.44 6.76
C LEU A 372 -21.58 -21.56 6.71
N TYR A 373 -20.29 -21.21 6.58
CA TYR A 373 -19.20 -22.16 6.72
C TYR A 373 -18.81 -22.18 8.20
N SER A 374 -18.98 -23.34 8.84
CA SER A 374 -18.67 -23.50 10.27
C SER A 374 -17.17 -23.43 10.50
N PHE A 375 -16.70 -22.33 11.06
CA PHE A 375 -15.36 -22.24 11.66
C PHE A 375 -15.52 -22.16 13.17
N LYS A 376 -14.53 -22.69 13.90
CA LYS A 376 -14.52 -22.66 15.36
C LYS A 376 -13.40 -21.72 15.81
N ILE A 377 -13.78 -20.66 16.50
CA ILE A 377 -12.83 -19.76 17.17
C ILE A 377 -12.56 -20.34 18.55
N GLU A 378 -11.28 -20.49 18.88
CA GLU A 378 -10.81 -20.99 20.16
C GLU A 378 -9.88 -19.97 20.81
N GLY A 379 -10.06 -19.74 22.12
CA GLY A 379 -9.24 -18.84 22.92
C GLY A 379 -10.05 -17.73 23.61
N PRO A 380 -9.48 -17.09 24.64
CA PRO A 380 -10.13 -16.00 25.36
C PRO A 380 -10.31 -14.77 24.46
N ASP A 381 -11.50 -14.17 24.53
CA ASP A 381 -11.79 -12.92 23.80
C ASP A 381 -11.14 -11.73 24.53
N SER A 382 -10.15 -11.10 23.90
CA SER A 382 -9.48 -9.91 24.42
C SER A 382 -10.27 -8.61 24.21
N GLY A 383 -11.40 -8.66 23.49
CA GLY A 383 -12.20 -7.49 23.10
C GLY A 383 -11.55 -6.57 22.08
N SER A 384 -10.45 -7.00 21.43
CA SER A 384 -9.70 -6.20 20.46
C SER A 384 -9.71 -6.88 19.09
N SER A 385 -10.76 -6.60 18.32
CA SER A 385 -10.95 -7.12 16.97
C SER A 385 -10.45 -6.13 15.90
N PRO A 386 -9.97 -6.62 14.75
CA PRO A 386 -9.58 -5.76 13.64
C PRO A 386 -10.78 -5.02 13.02
N SER A 387 -10.57 -3.76 12.64
CA SER A 387 -11.54 -2.93 11.90
C SER A 387 -11.01 -2.55 10.51
N ASN A 388 -11.89 -2.09 9.62
CA ASN A 388 -11.48 -1.61 8.30
C ASN A 388 -10.41 -0.50 8.40
N GLY A 389 -9.32 -0.63 7.65
CA GLY A 389 -8.17 0.27 7.68
C GLY A 389 -7.15 -0.01 8.79
N SER A 390 -7.41 -1.00 9.66
CA SER A 390 -6.43 -1.55 10.61
C SER A 390 -5.45 -2.46 9.92
N LEU A 391 -4.26 -2.63 10.51
CA LEU A 391 -3.32 -3.69 10.14
C LEU A 391 -3.49 -4.87 11.10
N ALA A 392 -3.93 -6.02 10.60
CA ALA A 392 -3.93 -7.27 11.33
C ALA A 392 -2.62 -8.01 11.07
N CYS A 393 -2.08 -8.65 12.10
CA CYS A 393 -0.92 -9.54 12.01
C CYS A 393 -1.31 -10.90 12.55
N ILE A 394 -1.11 -11.93 11.74
CA ILE A 394 -1.52 -13.29 12.05
C ILE A 394 -0.33 -14.25 11.93
N ASN A 395 -0.40 -15.35 12.67
CA ASN A 395 0.29 -16.58 12.33
C ASN A 395 -0.70 -17.45 11.55
N TYR A 396 -0.26 -18.07 10.45
CA TYR A 396 -1.09 -19.04 9.75
C TYR A 396 -0.32 -20.23 9.19
N VAL A 397 -1.04 -21.34 9.04
CA VAL A 397 -0.60 -22.53 8.31
C VAL A 397 -1.73 -23.00 7.40
N ALA A 398 -1.43 -23.17 6.12
CA ALA A 398 -2.33 -23.72 5.11
C ALA A 398 -1.92 -25.17 4.77
N PHE A 399 -2.89 -26.08 4.87
CA PHE A 399 -2.74 -27.49 4.58
C PHE A 399 -3.58 -27.89 3.37
N LEU A 400 -3.00 -28.69 2.47
CA LEU A 400 -3.77 -29.43 1.49
C LEU A 400 -4.26 -30.73 2.13
N VAL A 401 -5.58 -30.91 2.13
CA VAL A 401 -6.26 -32.06 2.74
C VAL A 401 -7.02 -32.82 1.67
N ALA A 402 -6.84 -34.15 1.64
CA ALA A 402 -7.60 -35.04 0.77
C ALA A 402 -8.82 -35.60 1.51
N GLU A 403 -9.99 -35.56 0.88
CA GLU A 403 -11.25 -36.01 1.48
C GLU A 403 -11.20 -37.51 1.82
N GLY A 404 -11.58 -37.86 3.05
CA GLY A 404 -11.67 -39.26 3.53
C GLY A 404 -10.41 -39.85 4.19
N GLU A 405 -9.29 -39.12 4.26
CA GLU A 405 -8.06 -39.55 4.97
C GLU A 405 -7.52 -38.48 5.94
N HIS A 406 -6.78 -38.90 6.97
CA HIS A 406 -6.06 -38.00 7.88
C HIS A 406 -4.76 -37.41 7.29
N MET A 407 -4.54 -37.54 5.97
CA MET A 407 -3.30 -37.04 5.35
C MET A 407 -3.41 -35.53 5.07
N LYS A 408 -2.64 -34.75 5.82
CA LYS A 408 -2.52 -33.28 5.68
C LYS A 408 -1.11 -32.94 5.20
N GLU A 409 -1.00 -32.28 4.06
CA GLU A 409 0.27 -31.76 3.56
C GLU A 409 0.36 -30.26 3.83
N ARG A 410 1.40 -29.82 4.54
CA ARG A 410 1.63 -28.39 4.74
C ARG A 410 2.13 -27.78 3.43
N VAL A 411 1.39 -26.80 2.90
CA VAL A 411 1.72 -26.15 1.61
C VAL A 411 2.29 -24.75 1.82
N GLU A 412 1.77 -24.00 2.79
CA GLU A 412 2.22 -22.64 3.08
C GLU A 412 2.10 -22.36 4.59
N SER A 413 3.04 -21.60 5.16
CA SER A 413 2.95 -21.16 6.55
C SER A 413 3.73 -19.87 6.74
N ASN A 414 3.26 -19.01 7.65
CA ASN A 414 3.97 -17.80 8.04
C ASN A 414 3.67 -17.48 9.52
N ASP A 415 4.73 -17.22 10.28
CA ASP A 415 4.61 -16.94 11.71
C ASP A 415 4.14 -15.50 11.99
N GLU A 416 4.50 -14.53 11.14
CA GLU A 416 4.13 -13.12 11.29
C GLU A 416 3.73 -12.52 9.93
N PHE A 417 2.44 -12.60 9.61
CA PHE A 417 1.90 -12.10 8.37
C PHE A 417 0.98 -10.90 8.59
N GLU A 418 1.41 -9.71 8.17
CA GLU A 418 0.67 -8.46 8.32
C GLU A 418 -0.13 -8.07 7.07
N PHE A 419 -1.38 -7.66 7.22
CA PHE A 419 -2.20 -7.17 6.10
C PHE A 419 -3.23 -6.13 6.56
N GLU A 420 -3.64 -5.28 5.63
CA GLU A 420 -4.67 -4.26 5.87
C GLU A 420 -6.07 -4.85 5.67
N ILE A 421 -6.95 -4.57 6.64
CA ILE A 421 -8.35 -5.01 6.63
C ILE A 421 -9.19 -4.04 5.78
N GLY A 422 -10.10 -4.59 4.97
CA GLY A 422 -11.08 -3.87 4.16
C GLY A 422 -10.61 -3.53 2.74
N VAL A 423 -9.38 -3.91 2.36
CA VAL A 423 -8.83 -3.66 1.01
C VAL A 423 -8.71 -4.93 0.15
N GLY A 424 -9.06 -6.10 0.69
CA GLY A 424 -8.91 -7.39 0.02
C GLY A 424 -7.45 -7.80 -0.16
N ALA A 425 -6.61 -7.59 0.86
CA ALA A 425 -5.18 -7.92 0.84
C ALA A 425 -4.89 -9.42 1.03
N VAL A 426 -5.91 -10.20 1.37
CA VAL A 426 -5.85 -11.66 1.60
C VAL A 426 -7.09 -12.32 1.01
N ILE A 427 -7.11 -13.66 0.99
CA ILE A 427 -8.30 -14.41 0.56
C ILE A 427 -9.55 -14.01 1.37
N PRO A 428 -10.74 -13.89 0.75
CA PRO A 428 -11.93 -13.38 1.42
C PRO A 428 -12.33 -14.15 2.69
N HIS A 429 -12.19 -15.47 2.67
CA HIS A 429 -12.49 -16.34 3.81
C HIS A 429 -11.62 -16.01 5.03
N LEU A 430 -10.33 -15.78 4.82
CA LEU A 430 -9.39 -15.46 5.90
C LEU A 430 -9.69 -14.09 6.49
N GLU A 431 -9.96 -13.09 5.64
CA GLU A 431 -10.32 -11.74 6.12
C GLU A 431 -11.60 -11.79 6.95
N ALA A 432 -12.63 -12.53 6.50
CA ALA A 432 -13.90 -12.67 7.21
C ALA A 432 -13.78 -13.40 8.56
N VAL A 433 -12.86 -14.36 8.69
CA VAL A 433 -12.59 -15.02 9.97
C VAL A 433 -11.81 -14.09 10.88
N VAL A 434 -10.75 -13.43 10.38
CA VAL A 434 -9.90 -12.54 11.17
C VAL A 434 -10.67 -11.33 11.73
N THR A 435 -11.64 -10.78 10.99
CA THR A 435 -12.49 -9.68 11.50
C THR A 435 -13.42 -10.10 12.64
N GLN A 436 -13.68 -11.40 12.81
CA GLN A 436 -14.47 -11.96 13.90
C GLN A 436 -13.62 -12.46 15.07
N MET A 437 -12.28 -12.39 14.96
CA MET A 437 -11.34 -12.80 15.99
C MET A 437 -10.86 -11.62 16.83
N SER A 438 -10.50 -11.93 18.07
CA SER A 438 -9.76 -11.06 18.98
C SER A 438 -8.31 -11.51 19.12
N VAL A 439 -7.44 -10.57 19.49
CA VAL A 439 -5.99 -10.82 19.66
C VAL A 439 -5.77 -11.96 20.67
N GLY A 440 -5.00 -12.96 20.27
CA GLY A 440 -4.72 -14.19 21.03
C GLY A 440 -5.63 -15.37 20.70
N GLN A 441 -6.73 -15.15 19.96
CA GLN A 441 -7.59 -16.24 19.50
C GLN A 441 -6.99 -16.95 18.29
N SER A 442 -7.44 -18.19 18.10
CA SER A 442 -7.11 -19.04 16.95
C SER A 442 -8.37 -19.56 16.28
N ALA A 443 -8.29 -19.83 14.99
CA ALA A 443 -9.42 -20.35 14.22
C ALA A 443 -8.92 -21.37 13.19
N CYS A 444 -9.78 -22.34 12.87
CA CYS A 444 -9.56 -23.27 11.78
C CYS A 444 -10.76 -23.26 10.84
N PHE A 445 -10.51 -23.20 9.53
CA PHE A 445 -11.54 -23.18 8.50
C PHE A 445 -11.05 -23.80 7.19
N ASN A 446 -11.99 -24.24 6.35
CA ASN A 446 -11.71 -24.83 5.05
C ASN A 446 -12.09 -23.87 3.93
N VAL A 447 -11.34 -23.94 2.82
CA VAL A 447 -11.64 -23.21 1.59
C VAL A 447 -11.49 -24.13 0.39
N ASP A 448 -12.24 -23.82 -0.67
CA ASP A 448 -12.12 -24.53 -1.95
C ASP A 448 -10.71 -24.38 -2.54
N LEU A 449 -10.33 -25.31 -3.40
CA LEU A 449 -9.02 -25.30 -4.04
C LEU A 449 -8.87 -24.08 -4.96
N PRO A 450 -7.82 -23.27 -4.80
CA PRO A 450 -7.45 -22.28 -5.81
C PRO A 450 -6.90 -22.98 -7.07
N PRO A 451 -6.69 -22.23 -8.17
CA PRO A 451 -6.06 -22.76 -9.38
C PRO A 451 -4.79 -23.55 -9.08
N GLN A 452 -4.66 -24.71 -9.73
CA GLN A 452 -3.59 -25.68 -9.45
C GLN A 452 -2.19 -25.06 -9.57
N GLU A 453 -1.98 -24.06 -10.46
CA GLU A 453 -0.67 -23.42 -10.61
C GLU A 453 -0.22 -22.70 -9.34
N LEU A 454 -1.17 -22.12 -8.58
CA LEU A 454 -0.87 -21.45 -7.31
C LEU A 454 -0.48 -22.46 -6.23
N ILE A 455 -1.17 -23.60 -6.17
CA ILE A 455 -0.86 -24.69 -5.23
C ILE A 455 0.53 -25.24 -5.51
N LEU A 456 0.84 -25.54 -6.78
CA LEU A 456 2.15 -26.09 -7.16
C LEU A 456 3.30 -25.08 -7.05
N ALA A 457 3.00 -23.78 -7.15
CA ALA A 457 3.98 -22.72 -6.88
C ALA A 457 4.29 -22.55 -5.37
N ALA A 458 3.32 -22.88 -4.51
CA ALA A 458 3.45 -22.83 -3.05
C ALA A 458 4.07 -24.11 -2.47
N ALA A 459 3.68 -25.28 -2.99
CA ALA A 459 4.06 -26.59 -2.47
C ALA A 459 5.57 -26.81 -2.42
N GLY A 460 6.06 -27.40 -1.32
CA GLY A 460 7.46 -27.79 -1.17
C GLY A 460 7.86 -29.01 -2.01
N ASP A 461 6.91 -29.93 -2.27
CA ASP A 461 7.10 -31.09 -3.15
C ASP A 461 5.96 -31.16 -4.18
N PRO A 462 6.07 -30.44 -5.30
CA PRO A 462 5.03 -30.40 -6.33
C PRO A 462 4.70 -31.78 -6.91
N VAL A 463 5.64 -32.74 -6.94
CA VAL A 463 5.39 -34.07 -7.50
C VAL A 463 4.40 -34.83 -6.64
N LYS A 464 4.61 -34.81 -5.32
CA LYS A 464 3.68 -35.39 -4.36
C LYS A 464 2.32 -34.69 -4.40
N THR A 465 2.31 -33.35 -4.47
CA THR A 465 1.08 -32.56 -4.56
C THR A 465 0.29 -32.89 -5.83
N ILE A 466 0.93 -33.03 -6.99
CA ILE A 466 0.27 -33.44 -8.25
C ILE A 466 -0.38 -34.82 -8.10
N SER A 467 0.31 -35.78 -7.47
CA SER A 467 -0.25 -37.11 -7.22
C SER A 467 -1.49 -37.06 -6.33
N LEU A 468 -1.53 -36.15 -5.35
CA LEU A 468 -2.68 -35.95 -4.47
C LEU A 468 -3.87 -35.35 -5.23
N LEU A 469 -3.64 -34.24 -5.95
CA LEU A 469 -4.67 -33.55 -6.71
C LEU A 469 -5.28 -34.42 -7.82
N SER A 470 -4.48 -35.31 -8.42
CA SER A 470 -4.93 -36.21 -9.49
C SER A 470 -5.78 -37.39 -8.99
N SER A 471 -5.64 -37.78 -7.71
CA SER A 471 -6.23 -39.02 -7.19
C SER A 471 -7.49 -38.80 -6.36
N LYS A 472 -7.67 -37.62 -5.74
CA LYS A 472 -8.72 -37.39 -4.74
C LYS A 472 -9.32 -35.98 -4.83
N VAL A 473 -10.52 -35.81 -4.28
CA VAL A 473 -11.08 -34.49 -4.02
C VAL A 473 -10.30 -33.90 -2.85
N CYS A 474 -9.74 -32.71 -3.03
CA CYS A 474 -8.95 -32.02 -2.02
C CYS A 474 -9.56 -30.65 -1.71
N PHE A 475 -9.20 -30.08 -0.57
CA PHE A 475 -9.51 -28.71 -0.17
C PHE A 475 -8.33 -28.14 0.64
N LEU A 476 -8.33 -26.83 0.87
CA LEU A 476 -7.36 -26.20 1.76
C LEU A 476 -7.95 -26.00 3.14
N GLU A 477 -7.21 -26.42 4.17
CA GLU A 477 -7.52 -26.14 5.58
C GLU A 477 -6.54 -25.09 6.09
N TYR A 478 -7.06 -24.01 6.65
CA TYR A 478 -6.29 -22.93 7.26
C TYR A 478 -6.39 -23.03 8.78
N SER A 479 -5.24 -23.02 9.45
CA SER A 479 -5.13 -22.81 10.89
C SER A 479 -4.48 -21.46 11.13
N ILE A 480 -5.18 -20.55 11.80
CA ILE A 480 -4.73 -19.17 12.01
C ILE A 480 -4.77 -18.77 13.48
N ALA A 481 -3.89 -17.83 13.87
CA ALA A 481 -3.93 -17.17 15.18
C ALA A 481 -3.70 -15.66 15.00
N LEU A 482 -4.55 -14.84 15.62
CA LEU A 482 -4.43 -13.39 15.55
C LEU A 482 -3.43 -12.89 16.60
N LEU A 483 -2.31 -12.34 16.17
CA LEU A 483 -1.20 -11.96 17.06
C LEU A 483 -1.30 -10.52 17.55
N ARG A 484 -1.67 -9.60 16.66
CA ARG A 484 -1.78 -8.16 16.96
C ARG A 484 -2.66 -7.45 15.95
N VAL A 485 -3.25 -6.35 16.39
CA VAL A 485 -4.00 -5.40 15.56
C VAL A 485 -3.41 -4.03 15.79
N THR A 486 -3.11 -3.31 14.72
CA THR A 486 -2.69 -1.90 14.76
C THR A 486 -3.85 -1.07 14.24
N GLU A 487 -4.39 -0.20 15.10
CA GLU A 487 -5.54 0.63 14.76
C GLU A 487 -5.21 1.64 13.63
N PRO A 488 -6.21 2.06 12.85
CA PRO A 488 -6.02 3.11 11.87
C PRO A 488 -5.64 4.41 12.59
N LEU A 489 -4.75 5.23 12.01
CA LEU A 489 -4.47 6.57 12.53
C LEU A 489 -5.80 7.37 12.65
N GLU A 490 -6.06 7.95 13.83
CA GLU A 490 -7.28 8.67 14.25
C GLU A 490 -7.88 9.59 13.17
N ASP A 491 -7.02 10.31 12.44
CA ASP A 491 -7.38 11.17 11.30
C ASP A 491 -8.28 10.46 10.26
N ARG A 492 -8.15 9.13 10.12
CA ARG A 492 -8.91 8.30 9.17
C ARG A 492 -10.29 7.93 9.69
N MET A 493 -10.42 7.65 11.00
CA MET A 493 -11.71 7.36 11.63
C MET A 493 -12.59 8.61 11.64
N GLU A 494 -12.01 9.77 12.00
CA GLU A 494 -12.75 11.04 11.97
C GLU A 494 -13.18 11.45 10.55
N GLN A 495 -12.32 11.24 9.54
CA GLN A 495 -12.63 11.57 8.14
C GLN A 495 -13.72 10.68 7.52
N ALA A 496 -13.84 9.43 7.98
CA ALA A 496 -14.86 8.50 7.50
C ALA A 496 -16.24 8.78 8.11
N LEU A 497 -16.29 9.25 9.35
CA LEU A 497 -17.54 9.44 10.12
C LEU A 497 -18.08 10.87 10.08
N PHE A 498 -17.21 11.88 9.93
CA PHE A 498 -17.61 13.28 9.98
C PHE A 498 -17.23 14.03 8.71
N SER A 499 -18.23 14.68 8.11
CA SER A 499 -18.04 15.61 6.99
C SER A 499 -18.64 16.97 7.35
N PRO A 500 -17.80 18.02 7.58
CA PRO A 500 -16.33 18.02 7.53
C PRO A 500 -15.67 17.25 8.70
N PRO A 501 -14.37 16.90 8.63
CA PRO A 501 -13.66 16.20 9.71
C PRO A 501 -13.76 16.93 11.06
N LEU A 502 -13.76 16.18 12.17
CA LEU A 502 -14.03 16.73 13.50
C LEU A 502 -13.04 17.82 13.91
N SER A 503 -11.74 17.64 13.62
CA SER A 503 -10.71 18.67 13.76
C SER A 503 -11.06 20.01 13.08
N LYS A 504 -11.66 19.97 11.88
CA LYS A 504 -12.12 21.19 11.19
C LYS A 504 -13.39 21.77 11.82
N GLN A 505 -14.28 20.93 12.33
CA GLN A 505 -15.46 21.41 13.07
C GLN A 505 -15.06 22.14 14.35
N ARG A 506 -14.08 21.63 15.10
CA ARG A 506 -13.52 22.28 16.31
C ARG A 506 -12.96 23.66 15.99
N VAL A 507 -12.14 23.76 14.92
CA VAL A 507 -11.63 25.03 14.43
C VAL A 507 -12.76 25.97 14.00
N GLY A 508 -13.75 25.47 13.25
CA GLY A 508 -14.91 26.26 12.84
C GLY A 508 -15.71 26.82 14.02
N PHE A 509 -15.92 26.02 15.06
CA PHE A 509 -16.56 26.45 16.30
C PHE A 509 -15.78 27.57 16.98
N ALA A 510 -14.47 27.40 17.15
CA ALA A 510 -13.61 28.42 17.74
C ALA A 510 -13.61 29.73 16.92
N LEU A 511 -13.49 29.64 15.59
CA LEU A 511 -13.52 30.80 14.70
C LEU A 511 -14.82 31.59 14.79
N GLN A 512 -15.96 30.91 14.92
CA GLN A 512 -17.26 31.57 15.08
C GLN A 512 -17.31 32.38 16.38
N HIS A 513 -16.90 31.79 17.50
CA HIS A 513 -16.85 32.50 18.78
C HIS A 513 -15.82 33.64 18.81
N ILE A 514 -14.68 33.46 18.13
CA ILE A 514 -13.67 34.52 17.96
C ILE A 514 -14.29 35.71 17.22
N LYS A 515 -14.97 35.45 16.11
CA LYS A 515 -15.63 36.48 15.30
C LYS A 515 -16.72 37.22 16.08
N ASP A 516 -17.54 36.51 16.84
CA ASP A 516 -18.66 37.09 17.59
C ASP A 516 -18.19 37.96 18.77
N SER A 517 -16.97 37.73 19.27
CA SER A 517 -16.42 38.46 20.42
C SER A 517 -15.81 39.82 20.10
N SER A 518 -15.54 40.13 18.81
CA SER A 518 -14.85 41.36 18.37
C SER A 518 -13.56 41.67 19.14
N ALA A 519 -12.80 40.63 19.50
CA ALA A 519 -11.56 40.72 20.25
C ALA A 519 -10.40 41.37 19.47
N ALA A 520 -9.42 41.92 20.19
CA ALA A 520 -8.18 42.43 19.62
C ALA A 520 -6.99 41.48 19.84
N THR A 521 -7.02 40.65 20.88
CA THR A 521 -5.90 39.77 21.25
C THR A 521 -6.34 38.31 21.45
N LEU A 522 -5.62 37.37 20.82
CA LEU A 522 -5.87 35.92 20.93
C LEU A 522 -4.60 35.19 21.36
N ILE A 523 -4.74 34.28 22.31
CA ILE A 523 -3.72 33.30 22.66
C ILE A 523 -4.24 31.88 22.43
N ASP A 524 -3.46 31.06 21.74
CA ASP A 524 -3.75 29.65 21.47
C ASP A 524 -2.80 28.76 22.29
N PHE A 525 -3.34 28.17 23.34
CA PHE A 525 -2.66 27.26 24.26
C PHE A 525 -2.63 25.86 23.64
N GLY A 526 -1.42 25.33 23.41
CA GLY A 526 -1.24 24.08 22.67
C GLY A 526 -1.49 24.25 21.17
N CYS A 527 -0.95 25.31 20.57
CA CYS A 527 -1.27 25.67 19.17
C CYS A 527 -0.79 24.63 18.13
N GLY A 528 0.06 23.68 18.52
CA GLY A 528 0.58 22.65 17.64
C GLY A 528 1.26 23.23 16.41
N SER A 529 0.85 22.76 15.23
CA SER A 529 1.35 23.29 13.95
C SER A 529 0.62 24.55 13.47
N GLY A 530 -0.24 25.15 14.30
CA GLY A 530 -0.91 26.42 14.04
C GLY A 530 -2.14 26.31 13.13
N SER A 531 -2.88 25.21 13.17
CA SER A 531 -4.06 24.99 12.30
C SER A 531 -5.18 26.01 12.54
N LEU A 532 -5.45 26.35 13.80
CA LEU A 532 -6.38 27.42 14.18
C LEU A 532 -5.88 28.79 13.68
N LEU A 533 -4.62 29.11 13.96
CA LEU A 533 -4.01 30.38 13.57
C LEU A 533 -3.95 30.56 12.04
N ASP A 534 -3.67 29.49 11.29
CA ASP A 534 -3.70 29.49 9.82
C ASP A 534 -5.12 29.77 9.30
N SER A 535 -6.11 29.02 9.80
CA SER A 535 -7.51 29.17 9.40
C SER A 535 -8.07 30.55 9.75
N LEU A 536 -7.62 31.13 10.86
CA LEU A 536 -7.98 32.48 11.29
C LEU A 536 -7.53 33.55 10.28
N LEU A 537 -6.37 33.38 9.64
CA LEU A 537 -5.83 34.32 8.67
C LEU A 537 -6.52 34.26 7.30
N ASP A 538 -7.37 33.27 7.06
CA ASP A 538 -8.15 33.12 5.83
C ASP A 538 -9.45 33.94 5.83
N PHE A 539 -9.84 34.50 6.99
CA PHE A 539 -11.07 35.29 7.12
C PHE A 539 -10.79 36.67 7.71
N PRO A 540 -11.59 37.70 7.37
CA PRO A 540 -11.52 39.00 8.03
C PRO A 540 -11.77 38.86 9.53
N THR A 541 -10.85 39.38 10.34
CA THR A 541 -10.90 39.36 11.81
C THR A 541 -10.58 40.73 12.39
N SER A 542 -11.15 41.04 13.57
CA SER A 542 -10.84 42.24 14.36
C SER A 542 -9.55 42.11 15.17
N LEU A 543 -8.93 40.93 15.18
CA LEU A 543 -7.73 40.67 15.94
C LEU A 543 -6.55 41.48 15.42
N GLU A 544 -5.78 42.04 16.37
CA GLU A 544 -4.55 42.79 16.13
C GLU A 544 -3.31 42.01 16.57
N LYS A 545 -3.43 41.14 17.58
CA LYS A 545 -2.33 40.33 18.10
C LYS A 545 -2.74 38.88 18.27
N ILE A 546 -1.96 37.97 17.70
CA ILE A 546 -2.13 36.52 17.87
C ILE A 546 -0.88 35.92 18.51
N VAL A 547 -1.09 35.02 19.47
CA VAL A 547 -0.03 34.30 20.14
C VAL A 547 -0.32 32.81 20.10
N GLY A 548 0.69 31.99 19.80
CA GLY A 548 0.64 30.54 19.99
C GLY A 548 1.65 30.09 21.04
N VAL A 549 1.26 29.16 21.90
CA VAL A 549 2.13 28.54 22.91
C VAL A 549 2.09 27.02 22.73
N ASP A 550 3.25 26.37 22.66
CA ASP A 550 3.33 24.90 22.63
C ASP A 550 4.66 24.42 23.26
N ILE A 551 4.70 23.20 23.77
CA ILE A 551 5.94 22.59 24.26
C ILE A 551 6.80 22.01 23.13
N SER A 552 6.20 21.73 21.97
CA SER A 552 6.84 21.09 20.83
C SER A 552 7.46 22.11 19.88
N LYS A 553 8.75 22.36 20.04
CA LYS A 553 9.55 23.20 19.12
C LYS A 553 9.41 22.78 17.65
N LYS A 554 9.24 21.48 17.38
CA LYS A 554 9.01 20.93 16.03
C LYS A 554 7.67 21.38 15.44
N SER A 555 6.61 21.43 16.25
CA SER A 555 5.29 21.91 15.84
C SER A 555 5.29 23.43 15.64
N LEU A 556 5.90 24.18 16.57
CA LEU A 556 6.06 25.63 16.46
C LEU A 556 6.85 26.04 15.21
N SER A 557 7.90 25.29 14.84
CA SER A 557 8.66 25.53 13.61
C SER A 557 7.80 25.38 12.34
N ARG A 558 6.79 24.50 12.36
CA ARG A 558 5.83 24.36 11.25
C ARG A 558 4.84 25.51 11.24
N ALA A 559 4.30 25.88 12.41
CA ALA A 559 3.40 27.02 12.56
C ALA A 559 4.07 28.33 12.06
N ALA A 560 5.32 28.57 12.44
CA ALA A 560 6.10 29.73 12.03
C ALA A 560 6.18 29.86 10.50
N LYS A 561 6.47 28.76 9.79
CA LYS A 561 6.56 28.76 8.31
C LYS A 561 5.23 29.13 7.66
N ILE A 562 4.12 28.59 8.18
CA ILE A 562 2.76 28.83 7.65
C ILE A 562 2.37 30.29 7.88
N LEU A 563 2.49 30.77 9.13
CA LEU A 563 2.14 32.14 9.49
C LEU A 563 2.99 33.16 8.74
N HIS A 564 4.30 32.93 8.63
CA HIS A 564 5.19 33.82 7.90
C HIS A 564 4.79 33.95 6.42
N SER A 565 4.40 32.85 5.77
CA SER A 565 3.92 32.88 4.38
C SER A 565 2.63 33.69 4.22
N LYS A 566 1.63 33.45 5.09
CA LYS A 566 0.32 34.11 5.03
C LYS A 566 0.38 35.60 5.35
N LEU A 567 1.08 35.97 6.42
CA LEU A 567 1.21 37.37 6.86
C LEU A 567 2.05 38.19 5.85
N SER A 568 3.04 37.58 5.21
CA SER A 568 3.85 38.25 4.18
C SER A 568 3.08 38.48 2.88
N ARG A 569 2.27 37.52 2.42
CA ARG A 569 1.47 37.62 1.19
C ARG A 569 0.37 38.69 1.26
N ASN A 570 -0.29 38.81 2.41
CA ASN A 570 -1.42 39.72 2.61
C ASN A 570 -1.00 41.19 2.80
N SER A 571 0.31 41.48 2.74
CA SER A 571 0.85 42.83 2.88
C SER A 571 1.09 43.53 1.53
N ASP A 572 1.14 42.81 0.41
CA ASP A 572 1.57 43.33 -0.90
C ASP A 572 0.42 43.54 -1.91
N ALA A 573 -0.78 43.01 -1.65
CA ALA A 573 -1.98 43.25 -2.46
C ALA A 573 -2.88 44.29 -1.76
N GLY A 574 -3.24 45.37 -2.45
CA GLY A 574 -4.03 46.50 -1.93
C GLY A 574 -5.48 46.20 -1.51
N GLU A 575 -5.79 44.97 -1.10
CA GLU A 575 -6.99 44.62 -0.35
C GLU A 575 -6.78 44.89 1.15
N PRO A 576 -7.85 45.03 1.96
CA PRO A 576 -7.72 45.32 3.38
C PRO A 576 -6.99 44.16 4.06
N SER A 577 -5.69 44.35 4.28
CA SER A 577 -4.80 43.44 5.00
C SER A 577 -5.49 43.00 6.30
N VAL A 578 -5.47 41.70 6.58
CA VAL A 578 -5.81 41.10 7.89
C VAL A 578 -5.35 42.05 9.00
N GLY A 579 -6.23 42.42 9.94
CA GLY A 579 -5.99 43.44 10.97
C GLY A 579 -4.83 43.17 11.94
N ILE A 580 -4.14 42.03 11.77
CA ILE A 580 -3.04 41.54 12.59
C ILE A 580 -1.81 42.45 12.42
N LYS A 581 -1.36 43.01 13.52
CA LYS A 581 -0.17 43.85 13.66
C LYS A 581 1.02 43.05 14.22
N SER A 582 0.77 42.04 15.05
CA SER A 582 1.79 41.23 15.71
C SER A 582 1.37 39.76 15.81
N ALA A 583 2.32 38.86 15.56
CA ALA A 583 2.15 37.42 15.73
C ALA A 583 3.39 36.83 16.41
N ILE A 584 3.21 36.06 17.49
CA ILE A 584 4.33 35.50 18.26
C ILE A 584 4.08 34.02 18.60
N LEU A 585 5.11 33.19 18.47
CA LEU A 585 5.09 31.79 18.88
C LEU A 585 6.09 31.55 20.02
N TYR A 586 5.58 31.01 21.12
CA TYR A 586 6.35 30.72 22.33
C TYR A 586 6.50 29.22 22.56
N GLU A 587 7.71 28.80 22.93
CA GLU A 587 7.98 27.49 23.51
C GLU A 587 7.82 27.57 25.03
N GLY A 588 6.84 26.84 25.56
CA GLY A 588 6.51 26.88 26.98
C GLY A 588 5.39 25.91 27.35
N SER A 589 5.39 25.46 28.61
CA SER A 589 4.29 24.64 29.15
C SER A 589 3.19 25.52 29.69
N ILE A 590 1.95 25.24 29.27
CA ILE A 590 0.75 26.01 29.64
C ILE A 590 0.36 25.88 31.12
N THR A 591 0.99 24.96 31.86
CA THR A 591 0.86 24.85 33.32
C THR A 591 1.67 25.89 34.09
N PHE A 592 2.55 26.65 33.43
CA PHE A 592 3.23 27.81 34.01
C PHE A 592 2.60 29.11 33.53
N PHE A 593 2.89 30.19 34.26
CA PHE A 593 2.43 31.52 33.92
C PHE A 593 3.57 32.37 33.36
N ASP A 594 3.34 32.97 32.18
CA ASP A 594 4.20 34.00 31.61
C ASP A 594 3.51 35.37 31.73
N PRO A 595 4.08 36.32 32.51
CA PRO A 595 3.48 37.65 32.70
C PRO A 595 3.22 38.44 31.42
N ARG A 596 3.93 38.14 30.31
CA ARG A 596 3.73 38.81 29.00
C ARG A 596 2.40 38.45 28.33
N LEU A 597 1.75 37.39 28.81
CA LEU A 597 0.54 36.80 28.26
C LEU A 597 -0.71 37.10 29.11
N TYR A 598 -0.58 37.95 30.13
CA TYR A 598 -1.68 38.43 30.95
C TYR A 598 -2.72 39.23 30.14
N GLY A 599 -4.00 38.98 30.41
CA GLY A 599 -5.09 39.88 30.04
C GLY A 599 -5.51 39.85 28.58
N PHE A 600 -5.20 38.76 27.86
CA PHE A 600 -5.68 38.55 26.49
C PHE A 600 -7.22 38.53 26.42
N ASP A 601 -7.79 38.92 25.29
CA ASP A 601 -9.24 38.92 25.13
C ASP A 601 -9.79 37.49 24.99
N ILE A 602 -9.13 36.66 24.17
CA ILE A 602 -9.52 35.27 23.95
C ILE A 602 -8.34 34.35 24.22
N GLY A 603 -8.60 33.28 24.97
CA GLY A 603 -7.77 32.08 25.00
C GLY A 603 -8.46 30.92 24.28
N THR A 604 -7.72 30.13 23.51
CA THR A 604 -8.17 28.83 22.97
C THR A 604 -7.29 27.71 23.48
N CYS A 605 -7.87 26.56 23.78
CA CYS A 605 -7.19 25.34 24.21
C CYS A 605 -7.96 24.16 23.62
N LEU A 606 -7.61 23.75 22.41
CA LEU A 606 -8.40 22.81 21.62
C LEU A 606 -7.72 21.44 21.55
N GLU A 607 -8.30 20.43 22.21
CA GLU A 607 -7.77 19.05 22.30
C GLU A 607 -6.32 19.04 22.83
N VAL A 608 -6.14 19.54 24.05
CA VAL A 608 -4.81 19.66 24.70
C VAL A 608 -4.81 19.12 26.11
N ILE A 609 -5.88 19.35 26.87
CA ILE A 609 -5.94 19.01 28.30
C ILE A 609 -5.88 17.49 28.52
N GLU A 610 -6.34 16.68 27.58
CA GLU A 610 -6.30 15.22 27.59
C GLU A 610 -4.90 14.63 27.36
N HIS A 611 -3.96 15.43 26.84
CA HIS A 611 -2.56 15.01 26.60
C HIS A 611 -1.67 15.21 27.83
N MET A 612 -2.21 15.71 28.94
CA MET A 612 -1.52 15.85 30.21
C MET A 612 -2.25 15.07 31.30
N GLU A 613 -1.56 14.78 32.40
CA GLU A 613 -2.18 14.12 33.55
C GLU A 613 -3.36 14.97 34.09
N GLU A 614 -4.37 14.30 34.66
CA GLU A 614 -5.64 14.95 35.05
C GLU A 614 -5.46 16.09 36.07
N ASP A 615 -4.47 15.95 36.96
CA ASP A 615 -4.06 16.99 37.92
C ASP A 615 -3.43 18.21 37.22
N GLN A 616 -2.68 17.98 36.15
CA GLN A 616 -2.08 19.05 35.34
C GLN A 616 -3.14 19.79 34.51
N ALA A 617 -4.17 19.09 34.01
CA ALA A 617 -5.31 19.72 33.36
C ALA A 617 -6.08 20.64 34.34
N CYS A 618 -6.25 20.20 35.59
CA CYS A 618 -6.82 21.03 36.66
C CYS A 618 -5.93 22.24 36.99
N LEU A 619 -4.61 22.03 37.09
CA LEU A 619 -3.64 23.10 37.32
C LEU A 619 -3.66 24.13 36.18
N PHE A 620 -3.67 23.69 34.93
CA PHE A 620 -3.83 24.57 33.77
C PHE A 620 -5.10 25.40 33.89
N GLY A 621 -6.23 24.78 34.21
CA GLY A 621 -7.51 25.47 34.41
C GLY A 621 -7.42 26.57 35.46
N ASP A 622 -6.79 26.29 36.61
CA ASP A 622 -6.58 27.28 37.66
C ASP A 622 -5.66 28.41 37.18
N VAL A 623 -4.53 28.06 36.55
CA VAL A 623 -3.53 29.02 36.08
C VAL A 623 -4.11 29.95 35.00
N VAL A 624 -4.85 29.42 34.03
CA VAL A 624 -5.41 30.20 32.93
C VAL A 624 -6.47 31.20 33.41
N LEU A 625 -7.35 30.81 34.34
CA LEU A 625 -8.40 31.71 34.81
C LEU A 625 -7.93 32.66 35.93
N SER A 626 -6.97 32.26 36.78
CA SER A 626 -6.43 33.11 37.85
C SER A 626 -5.34 34.08 37.40
N TYR A 627 -4.47 33.66 36.48
CA TYR A 627 -3.26 34.41 36.16
C TYR A 627 -3.21 34.88 34.73
N PHE A 628 -3.62 34.09 33.73
CA PHE A 628 -3.73 34.62 32.36
C PHE A 628 -4.97 35.51 32.19
N CYS A 629 -6.05 35.23 32.93
CA CYS A 629 -7.27 36.03 33.03
C CYS A 629 -7.88 36.45 31.67
N PRO A 630 -8.10 35.54 30.71
CA PRO A 630 -8.70 35.92 29.44
C PRO A 630 -10.14 36.39 29.60
N LYS A 631 -10.66 37.27 28.74
CA LYS A 631 -12.10 37.65 28.79
C LYS A 631 -12.99 36.48 28.38
N VAL A 632 -12.55 35.71 27.39
CA VAL A 632 -13.20 34.49 26.92
C VAL A 632 -12.15 33.37 26.83
N LEU A 633 -12.46 32.17 27.33
CA LEU A 633 -11.62 30.98 27.14
C LEU A 633 -12.47 29.90 26.47
N ILE A 634 -11.97 29.31 25.38
CA ILE A 634 -12.60 28.20 24.68
C ILE A 634 -11.75 26.95 24.91
N VAL A 635 -12.34 25.94 25.52
CA VAL A 635 -11.68 24.65 25.80
C VAL A 635 -12.41 23.54 25.06
N SER A 636 -11.67 22.62 24.43
CA SER A 636 -12.23 21.37 23.90
C SER A 636 -11.53 20.15 24.47
N THR A 637 -12.26 19.04 24.51
CA THR A 637 -11.74 17.71 24.85
C THR A 637 -12.63 16.64 24.20
N PRO A 638 -12.12 15.43 23.92
CA PRO A 638 -12.92 14.30 23.45
C PRO A 638 -14.03 13.90 24.43
N ASN A 639 -15.20 13.55 23.89
CA ASN A 639 -16.28 12.93 24.68
C ASN A 639 -16.09 11.41 24.79
N TYR A 640 -15.71 10.92 25.97
CA TYR A 640 -15.53 9.49 26.22
C TYR A 640 -16.77 8.65 25.87
N GLU A 641 -17.97 9.17 26.11
CA GLU A 641 -19.24 8.45 25.86
C GLU A 641 -19.48 8.22 24.36
N TYR A 642 -18.89 9.06 23.51
CA TYR A 642 -19.03 8.96 22.05
C TYR A 642 -18.09 7.90 21.45
N ASN A 643 -17.06 7.46 22.18
CA ASN A 643 -16.11 6.45 21.69
C ASN A 643 -16.80 5.14 21.32
N VAL A 644 -17.88 4.80 22.02
CA VAL A 644 -18.68 3.62 21.71
C VAL A 644 -19.21 3.68 20.27
N ILE A 645 -19.59 4.85 19.75
CA ILE A 645 -20.04 5.01 18.36
C ILE A 645 -18.87 4.96 17.38
N LEU A 646 -17.77 5.64 17.70
CA LEU A 646 -16.55 5.61 16.88
C LEU A 646 -16.02 4.18 16.74
N GLN A 647 -16.20 3.35 17.76
CA GLN A 647 -15.78 1.95 17.79
C GLN A 647 -16.87 0.98 17.27
N ARG A 648 -18.18 1.30 17.40
CA ARG A 648 -19.32 0.50 16.88
C ARG A 648 -19.69 0.75 15.43
N SER A 649 -19.10 1.75 14.77
CA SER A 649 -19.33 1.96 13.33
C SER A 649 -18.68 0.90 12.42
N ASN A 650 -18.20 -0.21 13.00
CA ASN A 650 -18.17 -1.53 12.36
C ASN A 650 -19.52 -2.26 12.62
N PRO A 651 -20.45 -2.34 11.66
CA PRO A 651 -21.68 -3.08 11.88
C PRO A 651 -21.43 -4.57 11.68
N SER A 652 -21.53 -5.36 12.73
CA SER A 652 -22.44 -6.53 12.81
C SER A 652 -22.31 -7.29 14.14
N ASN A 653 -23.50 -7.60 14.68
CA ASN A 653 -23.83 -8.65 15.65
C ASN A 653 -23.76 -8.30 17.14
N GLN A 654 -24.76 -7.53 17.59
CA GLN A 654 -25.36 -7.75 18.91
C GLN A 654 -26.50 -8.76 18.73
N GLU A 655 -26.29 -10.01 19.13
CA GLU A 655 -27.37 -10.83 19.67
C GLU A 655 -27.16 -10.87 21.19
N GLU A 656 -28.21 -10.50 21.90
CA GLU A 656 -28.27 -10.28 23.33
C GLU A 656 -28.22 -11.64 24.07
N ASP A 657 -27.25 -11.82 24.98
CA ASP A 657 -27.33 -12.83 26.03
C ASP A 657 -27.56 -12.11 27.38
N PRO A 658 -28.72 -12.28 28.04
CA PRO A 658 -29.09 -11.51 29.21
C PRO A 658 -28.63 -12.22 30.49
N ASP A 659 -27.33 -12.39 30.69
CA ASP A 659 -26.79 -12.80 31.99
C ASP A 659 -25.27 -12.54 32.09
N GLU A 660 -24.87 -11.29 32.31
CA GLU A 660 -23.70 -10.99 33.13
C GLU A 660 -23.73 -9.54 33.62
N THR A 661 -24.23 -9.35 34.83
CA THR A 661 -24.23 -8.06 35.50
C THR A 661 -22.83 -7.79 36.07
N SER A 662 -22.26 -6.66 35.67
CA SER A 662 -21.33 -5.85 36.48
C SER A 662 -19.83 -6.23 36.50
N GLN A 663 -19.15 -6.05 35.37
CA GLN A 663 -17.91 -5.24 35.34
C GLN A 663 -17.65 -4.73 33.92
N SER A 664 -18.09 -3.49 33.70
CA SER A 664 -18.02 -2.67 32.51
C SER A 664 -16.78 -2.90 31.64
N GLN A 665 -17.03 -3.39 30.43
CA GLN A 665 -16.13 -3.32 29.27
C GLN A 665 -15.77 -1.85 29.03
N ALA A 666 -14.66 -1.39 29.61
CA ALA A 666 -14.22 -0.01 29.47
C ALA A 666 -13.86 0.26 28.00
N CYS A 667 -14.57 1.20 27.38
CA CYS A 667 -14.28 1.67 26.04
C CYS A 667 -12.85 2.27 26.02
N ARG A 668 -12.02 1.92 25.02
CA ARG A 668 -10.65 2.45 24.91
C ARG A 668 -10.67 3.94 24.55
N PHE A 669 -9.64 4.68 24.96
CA PHE A 669 -9.42 6.07 24.52
C PHE A 669 -9.21 6.13 23.01
N ARG A 670 -9.59 7.25 22.38
CA ARG A 670 -9.49 7.49 20.93
C ARG A 670 -8.05 7.53 20.44
N ASN A 671 -7.13 7.96 21.30
CA ASN A 671 -5.73 8.10 21.00
C ASN A 671 -4.89 7.47 22.13
N HIS A 672 -3.81 6.80 21.75
CA HIS A 672 -2.87 6.19 22.70
C HIS A 672 -2.06 7.21 23.51
N ASP A 673 -2.00 8.47 23.06
CA ASP A 673 -1.30 9.55 23.77
C ASP A 673 -2.19 10.26 24.81
N HIS A 674 -3.51 10.02 24.80
CA HIS A 674 -4.41 10.57 25.81
C HIS A 674 -4.15 9.95 27.19
N LYS A 675 -4.06 10.80 28.22
CA LYS A 675 -3.94 10.39 29.62
C LYS A 675 -5.28 10.12 30.27
N PHE A 676 -6.31 10.83 29.83
CA PHE A 676 -7.70 10.65 30.24
C PHE A 676 -8.64 11.06 29.12
N GLU A 677 -9.89 10.60 29.19
CA GLU A 677 -10.99 11.14 28.40
C GLU A 677 -12.22 11.26 29.28
N TRP A 678 -12.82 12.45 29.32
CA TRP A 678 -13.92 12.72 30.21
C TRP A 678 -15.27 12.41 29.57
N THR A 679 -16.19 11.91 30.39
CA THR A 679 -17.64 11.87 30.10
C THR A 679 -18.21 13.29 30.10
N ARG A 680 -19.41 13.49 29.53
CA ARG A 680 -20.13 14.78 29.56
C ARG A 680 -20.24 15.29 31.00
N LYS A 681 -20.53 14.38 31.94
CA LYS A 681 -20.68 14.71 33.36
C LYS A 681 -19.36 15.14 34.01
N GLN A 682 -18.26 14.44 33.74
CA GLN A 682 -16.94 14.78 34.28
C GLN A 682 -16.47 16.15 33.77
N PHE A 683 -16.52 16.37 32.46
CA PHE A 683 -16.13 17.64 31.86
C PHE A 683 -16.99 18.80 32.36
N ASN A 684 -18.31 18.64 32.40
CA ASN A 684 -19.21 19.67 32.91
C ASN A 684 -18.96 19.99 34.38
N HIS A 685 -18.66 18.97 35.20
CA HIS A 685 -18.33 19.16 36.61
C HIS A 685 -17.03 19.94 36.81
N TRP A 686 -15.96 19.52 36.13
CA TRP A 686 -14.66 20.19 36.14
C TRP A 686 -14.79 21.65 35.73
N ALA A 687 -15.39 21.91 34.57
CA ALA A 687 -15.55 23.25 34.02
C ALA A 687 -16.44 24.14 34.88
N SER A 688 -17.56 23.63 35.41
CA SER A 688 -18.47 24.41 36.27
C SER A 688 -17.82 24.78 37.61
N ASN A 689 -17.04 23.87 38.19
CA ASN A 689 -16.29 24.17 39.42
C ASN A 689 -15.23 25.24 39.18
N LEU A 690 -14.50 25.13 38.06
CA LEU A 690 -13.47 26.08 37.68
C LEU A 690 -14.08 27.48 37.44
N ALA A 691 -15.19 27.53 36.69
CA ALA A 691 -15.90 28.78 36.42
C ALA A 691 -16.37 29.47 37.71
N ARG A 692 -16.99 28.72 38.62
CA ARG A 692 -17.44 29.23 39.93
C ARG A 692 -16.28 29.71 40.80
N LYS A 693 -15.15 28.99 40.79
CA LYS A 693 -13.96 29.32 41.60
C LYS A 693 -13.32 30.65 41.18
N HIS A 694 -13.30 30.93 39.88
CA HIS A 694 -12.58 32.08 39.30
C HIS A 694 -13.48 33.22 38.80
N ASN A 695 -14.77 33.21 39.15
CA ASN A 695 -15.75 34.23 38.72
C ASN A 695 -15.91 34.31 37.18
N TYR A 696 -16.05 33.16 36.53
CA TYR A 696 -16.45 33.02 35.14
C TYR A 696 -17.84 32.37 35.04
N SER A 697 -18.59 32.69 33.99
CA SER A 697 -19.69 31.85 33.53
C SER A 697 -19.16 30.83 32.52
N VAL A 698 -19.77 29.66 32.42
CA VAL A 698 -19.42 28.64 31.43
C VAL A 698 -20.64 28.22 30.62
N GLU A 699 -20.49 28.17 29.29
CA GLU A 699 -21.47 27.65 28.34
C GLU A 699 -20.93 26.36 27.74
N PHE A 700 -21.75 25.30 27.73
CA PHE A 700 -21.39 23.99 27.19
C PHE A 700 -21.98 23.79 25.80
N SER A 701 -21.16 23.24 24.90
CA SER A 701 -21.56 22.85 23.54
C SER A 701 -20.67 21.70 23.07
N GLY A 702 -20.67 21.41 21.78
CA GLY A 702 -19.82 20.41 21.18
C GLY A 702 -19.87 20.38 19.66
N VAL A 703 -19.07 19.51 19.05
CA VAL A 703 -19.04 19.26 17.61
C VAL A 703 -19.07 17.75 17.30
N GLY A 704 -19.38 17.37 16.06
CA GLY A 704 -19.47 15.96 15.65
C GLY A 704 -20.72 15.23 16.15
N GLY A 705 -21.84 15.93 16.31
CA GLY A 705 -23.09 15.34 16.79
C GLY A 705 -24.14 16.40 17.08
N SER A 706 -25.14 16.05 17.89
CA SER A 706 -26.17 16.97 18.39
C SER A 706 -26.42 16.72 19.86
N ALA A 707 -26.76 17.76 20.62
CA ALA A 707 -27.06 17.66 22.05
C ALA A 707 -28.27 16.76 22.35
N ASP A 708 -29.24 16.72 21.43
CA ASP A 708 -30.53 16.04 21.62
C ASP A 708 -30.50 14.54 21.28
N VAL A 709 -29.37 14.04 20.79
CA VAL A 709 -29.21 12.64 20.35
C VAL A 709 -28.14 12.00 21.21
N GLU A 710 -28.45 10.91 21.92
CA GLU A 710 -27.43 10.15 22.65
C GLU A 710 -26.35 9.62 21.69
N PRO A 711 -25.04 9.74 22.03
CA PRO A 711 -24.43 10.18 23.29
C PRO A 711 -24.04 11.67 23.35
N GLY A 712 -24.62 12.50 22.48
CA GLY A 712 -24.38 13.93 22.38
C GLY A 712 -23.38 14.28 21.28
N PHE A 713 -22.48 15.21 21.60
CA PHE A 713 -21.39 15.61 20.70
C PHE A 713 -20.19 14.69 20.81
N ALA A 714 -19.42 14.56 19.71
CA ALA A 714 -18.18 13.79 19.69
C ALA A 714 -17.03 14.50 20.39
N SER A 715 -16.90 15.82 20.28
CA SER A 715 -15.98 16.60 21.12
C SER A 715 -16.78 17.57 21.98
N HIS A 716 -16.46 17.65 23.27
CA HIS A 716 -17.01 18.65 24.17
C HIS A 716 -16.36 20.00 23.92
N MET A 717 -17.15 21.06 24.03
CA MET A 717 -16.68 22.44 24.02
C MET A 717 -17.20 23.16 25.28
N ALA A 718 -16.33 23.90 25.97
CA ALA A 718 -16.70 24.82 27.03
C ALA A 718 -16.21 26.23 26.70
N VAL A 719 -17.12 27.21 26.79
CA VAL A 719 -16.81 28.63 26.60
C VAL A 719 -16.97 29.34 27.93
N PHE A 720 -15.84 29.72 28.53
CA PHE A 720 -15.80 30.51 29.75
C PHE A 720 -15.85 31.98 29.39
N ARG A 721 -16.66 32.77 30.11
CA ARG A 721 -16.72 34.23 29.96
C ARG A 721 -16.53 34.87 31.32
N ARG A 722 -15.61 35.83 31.40
CA ARG A 722 -15.26 36.49 32.66
C ARG A 722 -16.46 37.29 33.17
N GLY A 723 -16.80 37.13 34.45
CA GLY A 723 -17.81 37.93 35.12
C GLY A 723 -17.41 39.40 35.27
N ILE A 724 -18.34 40.23 35.74
CA ILE A 724 -18.05 41.63 36.06
C ILE A 724 -16.99 41.66 37.17
N PRO A 725 -15.90 42.45 37.03
CA PRO A 725 -14.86 42.51 38.03
C PRO A 725 -15.43 42.99 39.36
N LEU A 726 -15.33 42.17 40.41
CA LEU A 726 -15.40 42.64 41.79
C LEU A 726 -14.02 43.20 42.15
N GLU A 727 -13.96 44.30 42.91
CA GLU A 727 -12.73 45.05 43.16
C GLU A 727 -11.56 44.18 43.65
N THR A 728 -10.45 44.22 42.89
CA THR A 728 -9.07 43.79 43.22
C THR A 728 -8.90 42.44 43.94
N ASP A 729 -9.03 41.33 43.21
CA ASP A 729 -8.36 40.07 43.57
C ASP A 729 -6.86 40.17 43.23
N ASN A 730 -6.11 40.89 44.07
CA ASN A 730 -4.66 40.80 44.08
C ASN A 730 -4.26 39.50 44.80
N HIS A 731 -4.49 38.35 44.17
CA HIS A 731 -3.86 37.11 44.61
C HIS A 731 -2.37 37.18 44.27
N PRO A 732 -1.45 37.10 45.26
CA PRO A 732 -0.02 37.03 44.97
C PRO A 732 0.26 35.78 44.13
N ILE A 733 0.91 35.98 42.99
CA ILE A 733 1.29 34.89 42.07
C ILE A 733 2.41 34.10 42.76
N PRO A 734 2.26 32.78 42.96
CA PRO A 734 3.34 31.96 43.50
C PRO A 734 4.58 32.07 42.61
N GLU A 735 5.74 32.43 43.18
CA GLU A 735 7.00 32.58 42.42
C GLU A 735 7.35 31.31 41.63
N ASP A 736 6.99 30.14 42.17
CA ASP A 736 7.24 28.82 41.56
C ASP A 736 6.47 28.58 40.24
N LEU A 737 5.38 29.32 40.00
CA LEU A 737 4.56 29.20 38.79
C LEU A 737 5.01 30.14 37.67
N ILE A 738 5.84 31.14 37.97
CA ILE A 738 6.27 32.14 36.98
C ILE A 738 7.41 31.55 36.16
N ARG A 739 7.19 31.39 34.85
CA ARG A 739 8.25 31.04 33.89
C ARG A 739 8.14 31.89 32.64
N GLN A 740 9.27 32.45 32.23
CA GLN A 740 9.35 33.16 30.97
C GLN A 740 9.54 32.16 29.83
N TYR A 741 8.61 32.17 28.87
CA TYR A 741 8.66 31.31 27.69
C TYR A 741 9.75 31.74 26.70
N GLU A 742 10.28 30.79 25.92
CA GLU A 742 11.23 31.10 24.85
C GLU A 742 10.48 31.57 23.60
N VAL A 743 10.88 32.70 23.01
CA VAL A 743 10.32 33.16 21.73
C VAL A 743 10.94 32.33 20.62
N VAL A 744 10.15 31.52 19.94
CA VAL A 744 10.61 30.70 18.80
C VAL A 744 10.51 31.48 17.49
N TRP A 745 9.47 32.30 17.35
CA TRP A 745 9.24 33.11 16.16
C TRP A 745 8.39 34.32 16.51
N GLU A 746 8.72 35.46 15.89
CA GLU A 746 8.01 36.71 16.06
C GLU A 746 7.87 37.41 14.70
N TRP A 747 6.71 38.01 14.49
CA TRP A 747 6.41 38.86 13.36
C TRP A 747 5.72 40.13 13.83
N ASP A 748 6.21 41.26 13.33
CA ASP A 748 5.62 42.57 13.54
C ASP A 748 5.50 43.27 12.18
N ARG A 749 4.34 43.86 11.92
CA ARG A 749 4.07 44.62 10.70
C ARG A 749 5.05 45.79 10.51
N SER A 750 5.60 46.33 11.60
CA SER A 750 6.49 47.49 11.59
C SER A 750 7.97 47.17 11.31
N ASN A 751 8.39 45.90 11.41
CA ASN A 751 9.78 45.46 11.17
C ASN A 751 10.10 45.16 9.69
N ARG A 752 9.51 45.93 8.76
CA ARG A 752 9.83 45.87 7.32
C ARG A 752 10.93 46.84 6.94
#